data_AF-A0A397ZLV3-F1
#
_entry.id   AF-A0A397ZLV3-F1
#
_cell.length_a   1.000
_cell.length_b   1.000
_cell.length_c   1.000
_cell.angle_alpha   90.00
_cell.angle_beta   90.00
_cell.angle_gamma   90.00
#
_symmetry.space_group_name_H-M   'P 1'
#
loop_
_entity.id
_entity.type
_entity.pdbx_description
1 polymer ?
#
loop_
_entity_poly.entity_id
_entity_poly.type
_entity_poly.pdbx_seq_one_letter_code
_entity_poly.pdbx_strand_id
1 'polypeptide(L)'
;MQAEFMIKVANKFQVPTITFSATSPLLKSIDNPYFVRATIDDSFQVEAIAAIVKSFGWRSVVAIYVDNEMGKEIMHSLSDALEDVEVQRSAISQEARDDQILKELYKLKTEQTRVFVINIDSSLGFRVLKKAREIGMMEEGYVWLLSNGMTHMMRHSGRSLETMQGLLGVRSYVPQSKEREDFSLRWKRKFNKENSAGDGTEPNVFALWAYDSVTALAMAVEKTNTKTYIKTYGPHLIEALSDIEFKGVAGEFKLINRQLESSTFEIINVVGDEERIIGSWTPSSGLVNAQSNKTTLLLGKRFLPVIWPGNSTVFPKGWEIPTSGKKIKVGVPVKKGFLNFVEIKTDPISKVTTTTGYAIDIFEAALKKLPYSVIPQYYGYESPENNYNHLVQQLYEGKWDAVVGDITITANRSLYVDFTLPYSESGVSMVVPLRDNKNKNAWVFLQPWSLDLWVTTGCFFVVIGFVVWLFEHRVNTDFRGPPHHQIGTSFWFSFSTMNFAHREKVVSNLARFVVVVWCFVVLVLTQSYTANLTSFLTVQRLQPSATNVEDLIRNGESVGYQHGTFVRDFLRNLNFSETQLKSFASAEECDDLLSKGTGKGGIAAAFDEVAYLKDIVSHNCSKYAMVEPSFKTVGFEPSFKTAGFGFAFPKNSPMTKDVSIAILNVTQGKEMRRIENKWFNRVTSECPDPNSDDLSSNRLSVSSFWGLFLIAGVASFLALLVFVALFLYEHRHTLCSNSEGSIWRKLKSLFRIFDEKDTRSHIFKSSAVHNASSPITPCTPSPSNVQIRPLPRSMSLNREFELRRACFSMSEERFRTQPKHDKQGESDIEFGAESQREVKQTQ
;
A
#
# COMPACT_ATOMS: atom_id res chain seq x y z
N MET A 1 6.77 55.65 20.24
CA MET A 1 7.38 56.98 20.03
C MET A 1 7.17 57.96 21.20
N GLN A 2 5.97 58.51 21.47
CA GLN A 2 5.83 59.55 22.53
C GLN A 2 6.22 59.06 23.94
N ALA A 3 5.77 57.86 24.33
CA ALA A 3 6.11 57.28 25.64
C ALA A 3 7.62 57.04 25.80
N GLU A 4 8.27 56.47 24.78
CA GLU A 4 9.72 56.23 24.79
C GLU A 4 10.53 57.52 24.96
N PHE A 5 10.16 58.58 24.23
CA PHE A 5 10.82 59.88 24.37
C PHE A 5 10.68 60.42 25.80
N MET A 6 9.47 60.38 26.36
CA MET A 6 9.23 60.82 27.74
C MET A 6 10.00 60.00 28.77
N ILE A 7 10.06 58.68 28.60
CA ILE A 7 10.82 57.76 29.46
C ILE A 7 12.32 58.11 29.44
N LYS A 8 12.90 58.37 28.26
CA LYS A 8 14.30 58.77 28.11
C LYS A 8 14.60 60.12 28.78
N VAL A 9 13.71 61.10 28.62
CA VAL A 9 13.83 62.41 29.27
C VAL A 9 13.73 62.28 30.78
N ALA A 10 12.73 61.56 31.29
CA ALA A 10 12.50 61.39 32.71
C ALA A 10 13.66 60.67 33.40
N ASN A 11 14.27 59.68 32.74
CA ASN A 11 15.47 59.00 33.23
C ASN A 11 16.62 59.97 33.51
N LYS A 12 16.87 60.90 32.55
CA LYS A 12 17.95 61.89 32.66
C LYS A 12 17.79 62.81 33.87
N PHE A 13 16.55 63.03 34.31
CA PHE A 13 16.23 63.86 35.47
C PHE A 13 15.86 63.04 36.73
N GLN A 14 16.01 61.72 36.69
CA GLN A 14 15.65 60.81 37.79
C GLN A 14 14.19 60.96 38.24
N VAL A 15 13.28 61.19 37.28
CA VAL A 15 11.85 61.37 37.53
C VAL A 15 11.12 60.05 37.27
N PRO A 16 10.44 59.46 38.26
CA PRO A 16 9.59 58.29 38.06
C PRO A 16 8.51 58.56 37.02
N THR A 17 8.38 57.67 36.04
CA THR A 17 7.36 57.76 34.98
C THR A 17 6.45 56.54 35.06
N ILE A 18 5.16 56.78 35.28
CA ILE A 18 4.15 55.72 35.33
C ILE A 18 3.34 55.79 34.04
N THR A 19 3.16 54.66 33.37
CA THR A 19 2.26 54.54 32.21
C THR A 19 1.19 53.48 32.46
N PHE A 20 -0.06 53.81 32.12
CA PHE A 20 -1.21 52.92 32.20
C PHE A 20 -1.70 52.46 30.81
N SER A 21 -1.08 52.94 29.73
CA SER A 21 -1.54 52.71 28.35
C SER A 21 -0.44 52.28 27.37
N ALA A 22 0.83 52.39 27.74
CA ALA A 22 1.93 51.99 26.86
C ALA A 22 2.27 50.50 27.05
N THR A 23 1.66 49.66 26.20
CA THR A 23 1.71 48.19 26.27
C THR A 23 2.87 47.57 25.48
N SER A 24 3.54 48.34 24.62
CA SER A 24 4.59 47.85 23.71
C SER A 24 5.75 47.16 24.45
N PRO A 25 6.19 45.97 24.01
CA PRO A 25 7.32 45.24 24.61
C PRO A 25 8.64 46.00 24.52
N LEU A 26 8.81 46.86 23.49
CA LEU A 26 9.99 47.71 23.27
C LEU A 26 10.36 48.58 24.48
N LEU A 27 9.42 48.89 25.37
CA LEU A 27 9.75 49.68 26.56
C LEU A 27 10.56 48.90 27.60
N LYS A 28 10.62 47.56 27.52
CA LYS A 28 11.51 46.73 28.35
C LYS A 28 12.98 46.89 27.95
N SER A 29 13.28 47.03 26.66
CA SER A 29 14.67 47.16 26.17
C SER A 29 15.32 48.50 26.52
N ILE A 30 14.54 49.46 27.02
CA ILE A 30 15.03 50.79 27.44
C ILE A 30 15.77 50.72 28.79
N ASP A 31 15.74 49.59 29.50
CA ASP A 31 16.43 49.31 30.78
C ASP A 31 16.53 50.54 31.71
N ASN A 32 15.37 51.09 32.05
CA ASN A 32 15.28 52.37 32.76
C ASN A 32 14.90 52.15 34.23
N PRO A 33 15.72 52.60 35.21
CA PRO A 33 15.47 52.43 36.65
C PRO A 33 14.23 53.21 37.16
N TYR A 34 13.77 54.26 36.46
CA TYR A 34 12.66 55.12 36.89
C TYR A 34 11.34 54.87 36.13
N PHE A 35 11.27 53.83 35.30
CA PHE A 35 10.06 53.49 34.55
C PHE A 35 9.19 52.49 35.30
N VAL A 36 7.89 52.79 35.42
CA VAL A 36 6.85 51.89 35.95
C VAL A 36 5.78 51.67 34.88
N ARG A 37 5.48 50.41 34.60
CA ARG A 37 4.40 50.02 33.70
C ARG A 37 3.22 49.49 34.51
N ALA A 38 2.21 50.33 34.70
CA ALA A 38 0.95 49.99 35.37
C ALA A 38 -0.10 49.43 34.38
N THR A 39 0.36 48.65 33.41
CA THR A 39 -0.45 47.98 32.38
C THR A 39 0.26 46.69 31.95
N ILE A 40 -0.44 45.86 31.18
CA ILE A 40 0.04 44.55 30.74
C ILE A 40 0.93 44.70 29.50
N ASP A 41 2.00 43.93 29.45
CA ASP A 41 2.89 43.84 28.28
C ASP A 41 2.20 43.08 27.14
N ASP A 42 2.21 43.66 25.94
CA ASP A 42 1.62 43.07 24.74
C ASP A 42 2.23 41.70 24.37
N SER A 43 3.46 41.39 24.81
CA SER A 43 4.07 40.06 24.62
C SER A 43 3.24 38.92 25.19
N PHE A 44 2.56 39.11 26.33
CA PHE A 44 1.70 38.07 26.89
C PHE A 44 0.46 37.78 26.04
N GLN A 45 -0.04 38.79 25.30
CA GLN A 45 -1.16 38.58 24.39
C GLN A 45 -0.76 37.68 23.22
N VAL A 46 0.50 37.78 22.78
CA VAL A 46 1.04 37.00 21.66
C VAL A 46 1.04 35.52 22.00
N GLU A 47 1.42 35.17 23.23
CA GLU A 47 1.35 33.79 23.72
C GLU A 47 -0.09 33.27 23.77
N ALA A 48 -1.04 34.10 24.20
CA ALA A 48 -2.46 33.75 24.18
C ALA A 48 -2.97 33.50 22.74
N ILE A 49 -2.63 34.38 21.79
CA ILE A 49 -2.99 34.23 20.36
C ILE A 49 -2.35 32.96 19.78
N ALA A 50 -1.07 32.73 20.05
CA ALA A 50 -0.36 31.55 19.58
C ALA A 50 -0.99 30.25 20.14
N ALA A 51 -1.39 30.26 21.42
CA ALA A 51 -2.11 29.14 22.01
C ALA A 51 -3.46 28.88 21.32
N ILE A 52 -4.21 29.93 20.96
CA ILE A 52 -5.46 29.81 20.18
C ILE A 52 -5.17 29.16 18.83
N VAL A 53 -4.22 29.68 18.06
CA VAL A 53 -3.85 29.16 16.74
C VAL A 53 -3.43 27.69 16.81
N LYS A 54 -2.54 27.34 17.75
CA LYS A 54 -2.07 25.97 17.96
C LYS A 54 -3.21 25.04 18.41
N SER A 55 -4.16 25.51 19.21
CA SER A 55 -5.28 24.69 19.70
C SER A 55 -6.23 24.25 18.59
N PHE A 56 -6.40 25.08 17.56
CA PHE A 56 -7.22 24.78 16.40
C PHE A 56 -6.43 24.06 15.28
N GLY A 57 -5.11 23.90 15.42
CA GLY A 57 -4.29 23.15 14.48
C GLY A 57 -4.08 23.85 13.13
N TRP A 58 -4.25 25.18 13.07
CA TRP A 58 -3.96 25.95 11.87
C TRP A 58 -2.45 26.01 11.62
N ARG A 59 -2.04 25.79 10.36
CA ARG A 59 -0.62 25.70 9.95
C ARG A 59 -0.09 26.94 9.25
N SER A 60 -0.97 27.87 8.87
CA SER A 60 -0.60 29.15 8.29
C SER A 60 -1.55 30.24 8.82
N VAL A 61 -1.01 31.42 9.08
CA VAL A 61 -1.77 32.60 9.52
C VAL A 61 -1.25 33.86 8.79
N VAL A 62 -2.16 34.77 8.48
CA VAL A 62 -1.83 36.11 7.99
C VAL A 62 -1.89 37.07 9.17
N ALA A 63 -0.77 37.70 9.48
CA ALA A 63 -0.68 38.69 10.53
C ALA A 63 -0.68 40.10 9.90
N ILE A 64 -1.77 40.82 10.14
CA ILE A 64 -2.02 42.19 9.66
C ILE A 64 -1.62 43.15 10.78
N TYR A 65 -0.63 44.00 10.51
CA TYR A 65 -0.08 44.93 11.50
C TYR A 65 0.13 46.32 10.93
N VAL A 66 0.29 47.30 11.81
CA VAL A 66 0.56 48.68 11.44
C VAL A 66 2.05 48.81 11.08
N ASP A 67 2.37 49.45 9.96
CA ASP A 67 3.76 49.67 9.52
C ASP A 67 4.47 50.74 10.36
N ASN A 68 4.72 50.42 11.63
CA ASN A 68 5.52 51.19 12.56
C ASN A 68 6.35 50.23 13.44
N GLU A 69 7.25 50.78 14.26
CA GLU A 69 8.14 49.99 15.13
C GLU A 69 7.36 49.08 16.10
N MET A 70 6.22 49.54 16.60
CA MET A 70 5.37 48.77 17.52
C MET A 70 4.75 47.54 16.84
N GLY A 71 4.21 47.72 15.63
CA GLY A 71 3.62 46.63 14.86
C GLY A 71 4.67 45.61 14.44
N LYS A 72 5.87 46.06 14.05
CA LYS A 72 7.00 45.19 13.69
C LYS A 72 7.48 44.35 14.88
N GLU A 73 7.59 44.93 16.07
CA GLU A 73 8.03 44.18 17.25
C GLU A 73 7.06 43.06 17.62
N ILE A 74 5.76 43.35 17.69
CA ILE A 74 4.75 42.34 17.98
C ILE A 74 4.75 41.26 16.89
N MET A 75 5.08 41.60 15.64
CA MET A 75 5.24 40.64 14.56
C MET A 75 6.41 39.69 14.74
N HIS A 76 7.54 40.20 15.24
CA HIS A 76 8.68 39.37 15.61
C HIS A 76 8.29 38.41 16.72
N SER A 77 7.72 38.92 17.82
CA SER A 77 7.26 38.09 18.94
C SER A 77 6.22 37.03 18.49
N LEU A 78 5.31 37.39 17.57
CA LEU A 78 4.31 36.46 17.03
C LEU A 78 4.92 35.38 16.16
N SER A 79 5.93 35.72 15.36
CA SER A 79 6.68 34.75 14.56
C SER A 79 7.41 33.76 15.47
N ASP A 80 8.03 34.23 16.56
CA ASP A 80 8.75 33.39 17.53
C ASP A 80 7.78 32.49 18.32
N ALA A 81 6.61 33.01 18.73
CA ALA A 81 5.59 32.19 19.40
C ALA A 81 4.97 31.11 18.48
N LEU A 82 5.07 31.30 17.16
CA LEU A 82 4.50 30.48 16.11
C LEU A 82 5.57 29.79 15.24
N GLU A 83 6.72 29.38 15.79
CA GLU A 83 7.81 28.72 15.05
C GLU A 83 7.36 27.56 14.14
N ASP A 84 6.37 26.75 14.57
CA ASP A 84 5.83 25.62 13.80
C ASP A 84 4.71 25.99 12.80
N VAL A 85 4.37 27.27 12.66
CA VAL A 85 3.25 27.79 11.86
C VAL A 85 3.75 28.85 10.89
N GLU A 86 3.37 28.76 9.62
CA GLU A 86 3.77 29.76 8.62
C GLU A 86 3.07 31.11 8.89
N VAL A 87 3.84 32.15 9.25
CA VAL A 87 3.31 33.50 9.49
C VAL A 87 3.55 34.40 8.29
N GLN A 88 2.49 34.66 7.51
CA GLN A 88 2.49 35.61 6.41
C GLN A 88 2.25 37.02 6.94
N ARG A 89 3.02 38.00 6.45
CA ARG A 89 3.06 39.36 6.98
C ARG A 89 2.38 40.33 6.03
N SER A 90 1.43 41.10 6.53
CA SER A 90 0.79 42.18 5.77
C SER A 90 0.82 43.47 6.59
N ALA A 91 1.49 44.48 6.06
CA ALA A 91 1.67 45.77 6.72
C ALA A 91 0.70 46.80 6.13
N ILE A 92 -0.02 47.52 6.99
CA ILE A 92 -0.92 48.61 6.62
C ILE A 92 -0.38 49.91 7.22
N SER A 93 -0.28 50.97 6.41
CA SER A 93 0.12 52.30 6.90
C SER A 93 -0.90 52.85 7.91
N GLN A 94 -0.44 53.55 8.96
CA GLN A 94 -1.31 54.18 9.96
C GLN A 94 -2.31 55.17 9.34
N GLU A 95 -1.91 55.84 8.25
CA GLU A 95 -2.71 56.82 7.51
C GLU A 95 -3.34 56.23 6.25
N ALA A 96 -3.43 54.89 6.16
CA ALA A 96 -3.94 54.22 4.97
C ALA A 96 -5.37 54.68 4.63
N ARG A 97 -5.54 55.05 3.36
CA ARG A 97 -6.85 55.35 2.77
C ARG A 97 -7.61 54.06 2.46
N ASP A 98 -8.92 54.15 2.32
CA ASP A 98 -9.79 53.00 2.06
C ASP A 98 -9.41 52.22 0.78
N ASP A 99 -8.91 52.89 -0.25
CA ASP A 99 -8.40 52.27 -1.49
C ASP A 99 -7.16 51.41 -1.26
N GLN A 100 -6.25 51.87 -0.41
CA GLN A 100 -5.03 51.13 -0.05
C GLN A 100 -5.36 49.91 0.81
N ILE A 101 -6.29 50.06 1.77
CA ILE A 101 -6.80 48.94 2.58
C ILE A 101 -7.43 47.88 1.69
N LEU A 102 -8.32 48.28 0.77
CA LEU A 102 -8.97 47.36 -0.15
C LEU A 102 -7.97 46.63 -1.06
N LYS A 103 -6.95 47.34 -1.57
CA LYS A 103 -5.90 46.73 -2.40
C LYS A 103 -5.18 45.60 -1.66
N GLU A 104 -4.80 45.83 -0.40
CA GLU A 104 -4.13 44.81 0.40
C GLU A 104 -5.07 43.65 0.75
N LEU A 105 -6.33 43.94 1.10
CA LEU A 105 -7.32 42.89 1.35
C LEU A 105 -7.64 42.04 0.11
N TYR A 106 -7.68 42.63 -1.10
CA TYR A 106 -7.84 41.87 -2.34
C TYR A 106 -6.67 40.92 -2.59
N LYS A 107 -5.43 41.36 -2.32
CA LYS A 107 -4.26 40.49 -2.37
C LYS A 107 -4.42 39.32 -1.40
N LEU A 108 -4.73 39.59 -0.14
CA LEU A 108 -4.93 38.57 0.90
C LEU A 108 -6.09 37.60 0.57
N LYS A 109 -7.17 38.10 -0.03
CA LYS A 109 -8.30 37.29 -0.49
C LYS A 109 -7.90 36.26 -1.56
N THR A 110 -6.90 36.56 -2.38
CA THR A 110 -6.40 35.64 -3.42
C THR A 110 -5.42 34.60 -2.88
N GLU A 111 -4.86 34.78 -1.69
CA GLU A 111 -3.93 33.83 -1.06
C GLU A 111 -4.67 32.61 -0.51
N GLN A 112 -3.93 31.59 -0.04
CA GLN A 112 -4.54 30.36 0.51
C GLN A 112 -5.07 30.55 1.92
N THR A 113 -4.36 31.35 2.71
CA THR A 113 -4.61 31.44 4.15
C THR A 113 -5.90 32.21 4.43
N ARG A 114 -6.69 31.70 5.39
CA ARG A 114 -7.99 32.29 5.79
C ARG A 114 -8.04 32.68 7.26
N VAL A 115 -6.93 32.52 7.98
CA VAL A 115 -6.78 32.94 9.38
C VAL A 115 -6.04 34.26 9.44
N PHE A 116 -6.71 35.31 9.92
CA PHE A 116 -6.19 36.67 10.00
C PHE A 116 -6.03 37.10 11.45
N VAL A 117 -4.80 37.37 11.86
CA VAL A 117 -4.49 37.98 13.17
C VAL A 117 -4.30 39.48 12.96
N ILE A 118 -5.12 40.30 13.61
CA ILE A 118 -5.13 41.75 13.43
C ILE A 118 -4.54 42.45 14.66
N ASN A 119 -3.45 43.19 14.44
CA ASN A 119 -2.77 43.99 15.45
C ASN A 119 -2.50 45.41 14.94
N ILE A 120 -3.56 46.22 14.93
CA ILE A 120 -3.57 47.60 14.46
C ILE A 120 -4.37 48.48 15.42
N ASP A 121 -4.18 49.81 15.34
CA ASP A 121 -4.98 50.75 16.12
C ASP A 121 -6.49 50.52 15.87
N SER A 122 -7.29 50.63 16.93
CA SER A 122 -8.72 50.34 16.90
C SER A 122 -9.48 51.09 15.80
N SER A 123 -9.15 52.37 15.55
CA SER A 123 -9.83 53.18 14.54
C SER A 123 -9.58 52.67 13.12
N LEU A 124 -8.33 52.29 12.82
CA LEU A 124 -7.91 51.70 11.55
C LEU A 124 -8.43 50.27 11.43
N GLY A 125 -8.33 49.48 12.50
CA GLY A 125 -8.79 48.09 12.54
C GLY A 125 -10.27 47.95 12.23
N PHE A 126 -11.13 48.75 12.84
CA PHE A 126 -12.55 48.73 12.51
C PHE A 126 -12.85 49.19 11.08
N ARG A 127 -12.00 50.04 10.46
CA ARG A 127 -12.09 50.34 9.02
C ARG A 127 -11.70 49.14 8.17
N VAL A 128 -10.63 48.42 8.52
CA VAL A 128 -10.20 47.19 7.83
C VAL A 128 -11.28 46.13 7.87
N LEU A 129 -11.87 45.85 9.05
CA LEU A 129 -12.95 44.87 9.19
C LEU A 129 -14.19 45.27 8.36
N LYS A 130 -14.54 46.56 8.35
CA LYS A 130 -15.64 47.07 7.50
C LYS A 130 -15.37 46.80 6.02
N LYS A 131 -14.16 47.07 5.53
CA LYS A 131 -13.75 46.81 4.14
C LYS A 131 -13.67 45.33 3.81
N ALA A 132 -13.18 44.51 4.74
CA ALA A 132 -13.16 43.05 4.61
C ALA A 132 -14.58 42.48 4.40
N ARG A 133 -15.56 43.00 5.15
CA ARG A 133 -16.97 42.63 4.95
C ARG A 133 -17.52 43.06 3.60
N GLU A 134 -17.24 44.28 3.15
CA GLU A 134 -17.68 44.80 1.84
C GLU A 134 -17.21 43.91 0.67
N ILE A 135 -16.09 43.19 0.83
CA ILE A 135 -15.54 42.28 -0.18
C ILE A 135 -15.74 40.80 0.15
N GLY A 136 -16.57 40.44 1.14
CA GLY A 136 -16.93 39.05 1.46
C GLY A 136 -15.88 38.26 2.24
N MET A 137 -14.90 38.91 2.87
CA MET A 137 -13.93 38.23 3.77
C MET A 137 -14.46 38.03 5.20
N MET A 138 -15.76 38.26 5.44
CA MET A 138 -16.47 38.02 6.72
C MET A 138 -17.53 36.92 6.58
N GLU A 139 -17.38 36.07 5.57
CA GLU A 139 -18.27 34.93 5.29
C GLU A 139 -17.71 33.62 5.88
N GLU A 140 -18.46 32.53 5.71
CA GLU A 140 -18.06 31.21 6.18
C GLU A 140 -16.68 30.81 5.61
N GLY A 141 -15.82 30.26 6.47
CA GLY A 141 -14.46 29.83 6.12
C GLY A 141 -13.35 30.82 6.49
N TYR A 142 -13.69 32.09 6.77
CA TYR A 142 -12.74 33.08 7.27
C TYR A 142 -12.63 33.05 8.80
N VAL A 143 -11.44 33.36 9.32
CA VAL A 143 -11.20 33.50 10.76
C VAL A 143 -10.49 34.82 11.00
N TRP A 144 -10.99 35.60 11.96
CA TRP A 144 -10.37 36.85 12.38
C TRP A 144 -10.12 36.83 13.89
N LEU A 145 -8.88 37.08 14.27
CA LEU A 145 -8.38 37.14 15.64
C LEU A 145 -7.95 38.56 15.95
N LEU A 146 -8.60 39.18 16.93
CA LEU A 146 -8.33 40.55 17.35
C LEU A 146 -7.33 40.58 18.51
N SER A 147 -6.36 41.48 18.38
CA SER A 147 -5.48 41.90 19.48
C SER A 147 -6.26 42.49 20.66
N ASN A 148 -5.59 42.55 21.81
CA ASN A 148 -6.12 43.06 23.07
C ASN A 148 -6.59 44.51 22.96
N GLY A 149 -5.77 45.38 22.38
CA GLY A 149 -6.10 46.79 22.22
C GLY A 149 -7.36 47.04 21.38
N MET A 150 -7.60 46.22 20.35
CA MET A 150 -8.83 46.31 19.56
C MET A 150 -10.04 45.77 20.31
N THR A 151 -9.88 44.62 20.96
CA THR A 151 -10.96 43.95 21.70
C THR A 151 -11.49 44.84 22.84
N HIS A 152 -10.62 45.63 23.48
CA HIS A 152 -11.00 46.61 24.50
C HIS A 152 -11.90 47.74 24.00
N MET A 153 -11.80 48.11 22.72
CA MET A 153 -12.48 49.27 22.14
C MET A 153 -13.79 48.92 21.41
N MET A 154 -14.16 47.63 21.38
CA MET A 154 -15.34 47.15 20.65
C MET A 154 -16.64 47.81 21.13
N ARG A 155 -16.86 47.90 22.46
CA ARG A 155 -18.05 48.54 23.06
C ARG A 155 -18.10 50.05 22.89
N HIS A 156 -16.95 50.70 22.69
CA HIS A 156 -16.83 52.16 22.62
C HIS A 156 -16.91 52.70 21.20
N SER A 157 -16.90 51.85 20.18
CA SER A 157 -16.81 52.29 18.79
C SER A 157 -18.09 52.95 18.27
N GLY A 158 -19.23 52.89 18.98
CA GLY A 158 -20.52 53.41 18.51
C GLY A 158 -21.00 52.78 17.17
N ARG A 159 -20.40 51.64 16.79
CA ARG A 159 -20.67 50.90 15.55
C ARG A 159 -21.34 49.58 15.90
N SER A 160 -22.29 49.13 15.08
CA SER A 160 -22.98 47.85 15.24
C SER A 160 -21.98 46.68 15.28
N LEU A 161 -22.03 45.90 16.37
CA LEU A 161 -21.22 44.69 16.55
C LEU A 161 -21.63 43.59 15.55
N GLU A 162 -22.80 43.71 14.90
CA GLU A 162 -23.19 42.89 13.75
C GLU A 162 -22.12 42.90 12.64
N THR A 163 -21.37 44.01 12.51
CA THR A 163 -20.26 44.10 11.53
C THR A 163 -19.09 43.18 11.87
N MET A 164 -19.06 42.67 13.10
CA MET A 164 -18.01 41.86 13.69
C MET A 164 -18.50 40.46 14.09
N GLN A 165 -19.56 39.96 13.46
CA GLN A 165 -20.10 38.62 13.70
C GLN A 165 -19.02 37.53 13.55
N GLY A 166 -18.87 36.70 14.58
CA GLY A 166 -18.02 35.51 14.56
C GLY A 166 -16.52 35.78 14.69
N LEU A 167 -16.13 37.00 15.07
CA LEU A 167 -14.75 37.33 15.38
C LEU A 167 -14.34 36.83 16.77
N LEU A 168 -13.09 36.41 16.86
CA LEU A 168 -12.45 36.05 18.12
C LEU A 168 -11.59 37.22 18.59
N GLY A 169 -11.66 37.57 19.87
CA GLY A 169 -10.85 38.62 20.48
C GLY A 169 -10.17 38.13 21.76
N VAL A 170 -8.96 38.61 22.01
CA VAL A 170 -8.25 38.43 23.27
C VAL A 170 -8.47 39.68 24.11
N ARG A 171 -8.86 39.57 25.39
CA ARG A 171 -9.11 40.72 26.28
C ARG A 171 -8.45 40.51 27.63
N SER A 172 -7.75 41.52 28.16
CA SER A 172 -7.27 41.50 29.55
C SER A 172 -8.41 41.24 30.55
N TYR A 173 -8.24 40.22 31.39
CA TYR A 173 -9.19 39.91 32.46
C TYR A 173 -9.14 40.99 33.54
N VAL A 174 -10.32 41.49 33.90
CA VAL A 174 -10.49 42.39 35.05
C VAL A 174 -11.57 41.78 35.94
N PRO A 175 -11.26 41.43 37.20
CA PRO A 175 -12.24 40.83 38.09
C PRO A 175 -13.45 41.75 38.29
N GLN A 176 -14.62 41.14 38.45
CA GLN A 176 -15.80 41.87 38.93
C GLN A 176 -15.68 42.06 40.44
N SER A 177 -15.83 43.30 40.89
CA SER A 177 -15.81 43.67 42.30
C SER A 177 -16.84 44.77 42.54
N LYS A 178 -17.30 44.89 43.80
CA LYS A 178 -18.22 45.96 44.20
C LYS A 178 -17.59 47.34 43.95
N GLU A 179 -16.29 47.47 44.19
CA GLU A 179 -15.55 48.70 43.98
C GLU A 179 -15.56 49.13 42.50
N ARG A 180 -15.46 48.16 41.58
CA ARG A 180 -15.55 48.42 40.14
C ARG A 180 -16.96 48.78 39.71
N GLU A 181 -17.98 48.11 40.22
CA GLU A 181 -19.39 48.45 39.95
C GLU A 181 -19.71 49.86 40.42
N ASP A 182 -19.31 50.20 41.65
CA ASP A 182 -19.46 51.54 42.22
C ASP A 182 -18.69 52.60 41.41
N PHE A 183 -17.46 52.29 40.99
CA PHE A 183 -16.69 53.17 40.11
C PHE A 183 -17.38 53.36 38.76
N SER A 184 -17.89 52.30 38.13
CA SER A 184 -18.59 52.38 36.86
C SER A 184 -19.89 53.17 36.97
N LEU A 185 -20.62 53.07 38.10
CA LEU A 185 -21.82 53.87 38.36
C LEU A 185 -21.46 55.35 38.53
N ARG A 186 -20.40 55.66 39.27
CA ARG A 186 -19.89 57.04 39.42
C ARG A 186 -19.43 57.62 38.08
N TRP A 187 -18.72 56.82 37.29
CA TRP A 187 -18.26 57.18 35.95
C TRP A 187 -19.43 57.53 35.05
N LYS A 188 -20.42 56.64 34.91
CA LYS A 188 -21.62 56.86 34.09
C LYS A 188 -22.37 58.12 34.51
N ARG A 189 -22.59 58.34 35.81
CA ARG A 189 -23.24 59.57 36.32
C ARG A 189 -22.49 60.84 35.94
N LYS A 190 -21.16 60.84 36.08
CA LYS A 190 -20.33 62.01 35.76
C LYS A 190 -20.26 62.25 34.25
N PHE A 191 -20.05 61.19 33.48
CA PHE A 191 -19.99 61.24 32.02
C PHE A 191 -21.28 61.77 31.41
N ASN A 192 -22.44 61.29 31.87
CA ASN A 192 -23.75 61.75 31.39
C ASN A 192 -24.06 63.21 31.79
N LYS A 193 -23.46 63.70 32.88
CA LYS A 193 -23.60 65.10 33.31
C LYS A 193 -22.75 66.04 32.46
N GLU A 194 -21.58 65.60 32.00
CA GLU A 194 -20.62 66.40 31.26
C GLU A 194 -20.82 66.30 29.73
N ASN A 195 -21.37 65.19 29.23
CA ASN A 195 -21.60 64.94 27.81
C ASN A 195 -23.09 64.71 27.52
N SER A 196 -23.76 65.74 26.99
CA SER A 196 -25.21 65.75 26.75
C SER A 196 -25.71 64.86 25.61
N ALA A 197 -24.84 64.05 24.96
CA ALA A 197 -25.13 63.39 23.68
C ALA A 197 -24.52 61.98 23.52
N GLY A 198 -24.32 61.22 24.60
CA GLY A 198 -23.84 59.84 24.50
C GLY A 198 -24.51 58.93 25.54
N ASP A 199 -24.86 57.71 25.13
CA ASP A 199 -25.16 56.63 26.08
C ASP A 199 -23.92 56.39 26.95
N GLY A 200 -24.13 56.20 28.26
CA GLY A 200 -23.07 56.20 29.26
C GLY A 200 -22.14 55.00 29.07
N THR A 201 -21.06 55.19 28.31
CA THR A 201 -20.08 54.13 28.04
C THR A 201 -19.43 53.64 29.34
N GLU A 202 -19.34 52.32 29.48
CA GLU A 202 -18.59 51.69 30.58
C GLU A 202 -17.12 52.13 30.54
N PRO A 203 -16.44 52.28 31.69
CA PRO A 203 -15.02 52.59 31.69
C PRO A 203 -14.24 51.47 31.00
N ASN A 204 -13.38 51.82 30.03
CA ASN A 204 -12.46 50.86 29.44
C ASN A 204 -11.38 50.46 30.46
N VAL A 205 -10.64 49.38 30.19
CA VAL A 205 -9.62 48.89 31.11
C VAL A 205 -8.47 49.88 31.33
N PHE A 206 -8.12 50.68 30.32
CA PHE A 206 -7.11 51.74 30.46
C PHE A 206 -7.55 52.80 31.47
N ALA A 207 -8.84 53.13 31.55
CA ALA A 207 -9.38 54.05 32.56
C ALA A 207 -9.32 53.45 33.96
N LEU A 208 -9.56 52.14 34.10
CA LEU A 208 -9.42 51.43 35.38
C LEU A 208 -7.94 51.42 35.83
N TRP A 209 -7.02 51.08 34.93
CA TRP A 209 -5.58 51.14 35.21
C TRP A 209 -5.10 52.55 35.51
N ALA A 210 -5.62 53.58 34.84
CA ALA A 210 -5.29 54.97 35.15
C ALA A 210 -5.71 55.34 36.58
N TYR A 211 -6.91 54.93 37.00
CA TYR A 211 -7.41 55.18 38.36
C TYR A 211 -6.54 54.51 39.42
N ASP A 212 -6.20 53.23 39.22
CA ASP A 212 -5.35 52.49 40.15
C ASP A 212 -3.91 53.02 40.12
N SER A 213 -3.38 53.42 38.95
CA SER A 213 -2.05 54.03 38.84
C SER A 213 -1.92 55.32 39.65
N VAL A 214 -2.94 56.17 39.60
CA VAL A 214 -2.97 57.42 40.38
C VAL A 214 -3.13 57.12 41.87
N THR A 215 -3.91 56.11 42.22
CA THR A 215 -4.08 55.66 43.61
C THR A 215 -2.76 55.12 44.17
N ALA A 216 -2.04 54.30 43.40
CA ALA A 216 -0.71 53.82 43.74
C ALA A 216 0.28 54.97 43.92
N LEU A 217 0.26 55.97 43.04
CA LEU A 217 1.11 57.15 43.17
C LEU A 217 0.79 57.94 44.45
N ALA A 218 -0.48 58.14 44.79
CA ALA A 218 -0.88 58.83 46.01
C ALA A 218 -0.37 58.08 47.26
N MET A 219 -0.54 56.76 47.31
CA MET A 219 -0.04 55.92 48.40
C MET A 219 1.50 55.97 48.51
N ALA A 220 2.22 56.02 47.39
CA ALA A 220 3.68 56.14 47.38
C ALA A 220 4.15 57.49 47.95
N VAL A 221 3.47 58.56 47.58
CA VAL A 221 3.75 59.92 48.08
C VAL A 221 3.49 59.99 49.58
N GLU A 222 2.40 59.39 50.07
CA GLU A 222 2.12 59.31 51.51
C GLU A 222 3.17 58.49 52.26
N LYS A 223 3.62 57.36 51.71
CA LYS A 223 4.63 56.49 52.32
C LYS A 223 6.01 57.16 52.41
N THR A 224 6.38 58.02 51.46
CA THR A 224 7.70 58.69 51.41
C THR A 224 7.85 59.91 52.33
N ASN A 225 6.77 60.35 52.99
CA ASN A 225 6.65 61.41 54.00
C ASN A 225 7.94 62.19 54.37
N THR A 226 8.44 63.06 53.47
CA THR A 226 9.61 63.92 53.72
C THR A 226 9.46 65.30 53.11
N LYS A 227 9.75 66.35 53.91
CA LYS A 227 9.65 67.77 53.55
C LYS A 227 10.85 68.31 52.75
N THR A 228 11.64 67.46 52.09
CA THR A 228 13.00 67.85 51.64
C THR A 228 13.22 67.63 50.13
N TYR A 229 13.52 68.73 49.44
CA TYR A 229 14.06 68.95 48.08
C TYR A 229 13.99 67.84 46.99
N ILE A 230 13.46 68.28 45.84
CA ILE A 230 13.03 67.56 44.62
C ILE A 230 14.07 66.59 43.98
N LYS A 231 15.38 66.77 44.16
CA LYS A 231 16.41 65.96 43.46
C LYS A 231 16.67 64.58 44.07
N THR A 232 16.42 64.39 45.35
CA THR A 232 16.59 63.10 46.06
C THR A 232 15.31 62.28 46.11
N TYR A 233 14.21 62.82 45.59
CA TYR A 233 12.87 62.26 45.74
C TYR A 233 12.58 61.11 44.77
N GLY A 234 13.14 61.17 43.55
CA GLY A 234 12.91 60.17 42.51
C GLY A 234 13.23 58.72 42.91
N PRO A 235 14.45 58.43 43.41
CA PRO A 235 14.84 57.09 43.88
C PRO A 235 13.96 56.56 45.02
N HIS A 236 13.63 57.39 46.01
CA HIS A 236 12.79 56.97 47.14
C HIS A 236 11.34 56.75 46.70
N LEU A 237 10.83 57.56 45.77
CA LEU A 237 9.48 57.42 45.25
C LEU A 237 9.33 56.16 44.38
N ILE A 238 10.34 55.80 43.57
CA ILE A 238 10.28 54.56 42.77
C ILE A 238 10.36 53.31 43.65
N GLU A 239 11.15 53.35 44.74
CA GLU A 239 11.22 52.29 45.75
C GLU A 239 9.87 52.15 46.45
N ALA A 240 9.31 53.26 46.95
CA ALA A 240 7.99 53.26 47.58
C ALA A 240 6.88 52.78 46.63
N LEU A 241 6.91 53.16 45.35
CA LEU A 241 5.99 52.68 44.31
C LEU A 241 6.10 51.17 44.10
N SER A 242 7.32 50.63 44.12
CA SER A 242 7.56 49.19 43.88
C SER A 242 7.05 48.32 45.03
N ASP A 243 6.97 48.87 46.23
CA ASP A 243 6.48 48.18 47.43
C ASP A 243 4.94 48.22 47.61
N ILE A 244 4.21 48.92 46.74
CA ILE A 244 2.77 49.11 46.92
C ILE A 244 2.00 47.88 46.45
N GLU A 245 1.12 47.42 47.34
CA GLU A 245 0.17 46.36 47.09
C GLU A 245 -1.19 46.79 47.65
N PHE A 246 -2.22 46.80 46.79
CA PHE A 246 -3.60 47.07 47.22
C PHE A 246 -4.61 46.49 46.24
N LYS A 247 -5.86 46.37 46.70
CA LYS A 247 -6.98 45.97 45.85
C LYS A 247 -7.63 47.22 45.23
N GLY A 248 -7.36 47.45 43.96
CA GLY A 248 -7.89 48.55 43.16
C GLY A 248 -9.18 48.20 42.42
N VAL A 249 -9.61 49.10 41.52
CA VAL A 249 -10.80 48.90 40.68
C VAL A 249 -10.55 47.96 39.50
N ALA A 250 -9.29 47.81 39.07
CA ALA A 250 -8.86 46.88 38.04
C ALA A 250 -8.47 45.50 38.59
N GLY A 251 -8.57 45.30 39.90
CA GLY A 251 -8.16 44.07 40.59
C GLY A 251 -7.03 44.31 41.58
N GLU A 252 -6.21 43.28 41.80
CA GLU A 252 -5.03 43.38 42.65
C GLU A 252 -3.94 44.20 41.92
N PHE A 253 -3.52 45.30 42.53
CA PHE A 253 -2.44 46.14 42.03
C PHE A 253 -1.16 45.74 42.75
N LYS A 254 -0.25 45.11 42.03
CA LYS A 254 1.08 44.72 42.50
C LYS A 254 2.08 44.84 41.36
N LEU A 255 3.27 45.33 41.66
CA LEU A 255 4.31 45.55 40.65
C LEU A 255 5.45 44.54 40.82
N ILE A 256 5.60 43.63 39.87
CA ILE A 256 6.79 42.76 39.77
C ILE A 256 7.75 43.38 38.76
N ASN A 257 9.00 43.60 39.16
CA ASN A 257 10.01 44.27 38.33
C ASN A 257 9.49 45.61 37.76
N ARG A 258 8.69 46.35 38.55
CA ARG A 258 8.03 47.62 38.18
C ARG A 258 7.01 47.49 37.04
N GLN A 259 6.44 46.30 36.86
CA GLN A 259 5.36 46.02 35.92
C GLN A 259 4.16 45.39 36.62
N LEU A 260 2.95 45.74 36.20
CA LEU A 260 1.72 45.20 36.79
C LEU A 260 1.68 43.67 36.69
N GLU A 261 1.52 43.01 37.84
CA GLU A 261 1.35 41.56 37.98
C GLU A 261 -0.07 41.15 37.62
N SER A 262 -0.36 41.04 36.33
CA SER A 262 -1.55 40.31 35.85
C SER A 262 -1.37 39.94 34.38
N SER A 263 -1.58 38.67 34.06
CA SER A 263 -1.36 38.12 32.72
C SER A 263 -2.53 37.24 32.25
N THR A 264 -3.69 37.36 32.91
CA THR A 264 -4.87 36.58 32.55
C THR A 264 -5.60 37.26 31.40
N PHE A 265 -5.87 36.51 30.34
CA PHE A 265 -6.67 36.98 29.21
C PHE A 265 -7.97 36.18 29.09
N GLU A 266 -9.07 36.86 28.84
CA GLU A 266 -10.33 36.28 28.38
C GLU A 266 -10.31 36.16 26.86
N ILE A 267 -10.95 35.11 26.37
CA ILE A 267 -11.13 34.88 24.94
C ILE A 267 -12.62 35.06 24.64
N ILE A 268 -12.90 36.01 23.76
CA ILE A 268 -14.25 36.47 23.43
C ILE A 268 -14.60 36.00 22.04
N ASN A 269 -15.84 35.58 21.86
CA ASN A 269 -16.48 35.41 20.57
C ASN A 269 -17.64 36.40 20.42
N VAL A 270 -17.68 37.11 19.30
CA VAL A 270 -18.72 38.12 19.02
C VAL A 270 -19.91 37.46 18.32
N VAL A 271 -21.10 37.57 18.91
CA VAL A 271 -22.33 36.95 18.41
C VAL A 271 -23.48 37.94 18.47
N GLY A 272 -23.92 38.41 17.32
CA GLY A 272 -24.88 39.50 17.18
C GLY A 272 -24.30 40.77 17.78
N ASP A 273 -25.05 41.37 18.70
CA ASP A 273 -24.62 42.52 19.49
C ASP A 273 -24.02 42.14 20.86
N GLU A 274 -23.76 40.85 21.10
CA GLU A 274 -23.23 40.35 22.37
C GLU A 274 -21.80 39.81 22.26
N GLU A 275 -21.03 40.04 23.32
CA GLU A 275 -19.71 39.46 23.53
C GLU A 275 -19.83 38.22 24.43
N ARG A 276 -19.52 37.04 23.90
CA ARG A 276 -19.53 35.79 24.66
C ARG A 276 -18.12 35.38 25.06
N ILE A 277 -17.86 35.23 26.36
CA ILE A 277 -16.60 34.68 26.85
C ILE A 277 -16.59 33.17 26.62
N ILE A 278 -15.64 32.67 25.83
CA ILE A 278 -15.55 31.25 25.44
C ILE A 278 -14.42 30.50 26.16
N GLY A 279 -13.47 31.22 26.73
CA GLY A 279 -12.33 30.67 27.44
C GLY A 279 -11.50 31.75 28.12
N SER A 280 -10.47 31.32 28.83
CA SER A 280 -9.43 32.19 29.40
C SER A 280 -8.05 31.58 29.16
N TRP A 281 -7.01 32.39 29.24
CA TRP A 281 -5.63 31.98 29.11
C TRP A 281 -4.82 32.56 30.26
N THR A 282 -3.94 31.75 30.85
CA THR A 282 -2.92 32.21 31.79
C THR A 282 -1.57 31.59 31.45
N PRO A 283 -0.43 32.23 31.81
CA PRO A 283 0.89 31.66 31.56
C PRO A 283 1.14 30.30 32.22
N SER A 284 0.52 30.05 33.39
CA SER A 284 0.73 28.81 34.15
C SER A 284 -0.15 27.64 33.70
N SER A 285 -1.39 27.92 33.26
CA SER A 285 -2.36 26.88 32.90
C SER A 285 -2.69 26.79 31.41
N GLY A 286 -2.17 27.70 30.59
CA GLY A 286 -2.54 27.81 29.17
C GLY A 286 -4.02 28.10 28.97
N LEU A 287 -4.61 27.57 27.90
CA LEU A 287 -6.03 27.74 27.56
C LEU A 287 -6.95 26.93 28.48
N VAL A 288 -7.88 27.63 29.14
CA VAL A 288 -8.89 27.07 30.04
C VAL A 288 -10.28 27.41 29.54
N ASN A 289 -11.17 26.41 29.54
CA ASN A 289 -12.56 26.59 29.16
C ASN A 289 -13.32 27.43 30.20
N ALA A 290 -14.14 28.38 29.75
CA ALA A 290 -14.88 29.33 30.60
C ALA A 290 -15.84 28.67 31.61
N GLN A 291 -16.30 27.44 31.36
CA GLN A 291 -17.19 26.69 32.26
C GLN A 291 -16.48 25.62 33.11
N SER A 292 -15.16 25.47 32.98
CA SER A 292 -14.42 24.38 33.64
C SER A 292 -14.02 24.76 35.07
N ASN A 293 -14.65 24.14 36.06
CA ASN A 293 -14.07 24.03 37.39
C ASN A 293 -12.76 23.23 37.28
N LYS A 294 -11.71 23.65 37.99
CA LYS A 294 -10.26 23.31 37.87
C LYS A 294 -9.83 21.81 37.80
N THR A 295 -10.71 20.84 37.57
CA THR A 295 -10.43 19.40 37.76
C THR A 295 -10.65 18.47 36.57
N THR A 296 -10.93 18.95 35.35
CA THR A 296 -11.08 18.05 34.17
C THR A 296 -10.24 18.49 32.98
N LEU A 297 -8.93 18.28 33.09
CA LEU A 297 -7.93 18.48 32.03
C LEU A 297 -7.91 17.34 30.99
N LEU A 298 -8.78 16.32 31.13
CA LEU A 298 -8.65 15.04 30.42
C LEU A 298 -9.61 14.82 29.23
N LEU A 299 -10.54 15.74 28.92
CA LEU A 299 -11.50 15.54 27.81
C LEU A 299 -11.71 16.79 26.92
N GLY A 300 -10.72 17.08 26.07
CA GLY A 300 -10.90 17.54 24.67
C GLY A 300 -11.58 18.88 24.33
N LYS A 301 -12.27 19.60 25.23
CA LYS A 301 -12.94 20.87 24.90
C LYS A 301 -12.29 22.07 25.59
N ARG A 302 -11.30 22.67 24.92
CA ARG A 302 -10.57 23.87 25.39
C ARG A 302 -11.40 25.16 25.32
N PHE A 303 -12.47 25.19 24.52
CA PHE A 303 -13.38 26.32 24.37
C PHE A 303 -14.86 25.90 24.44
N LEU A 304 -15.72 26.87 24.75
CA LEU A 304 -17.15 26.78 24.39
C LEU A 304 -17.34 26.75 22.86
N PRO A 305 -18.47 26.24 22.34
CA PRO A 305 -18.74 26.25 20.91
C PRO A 305 -18.60 27.66 20.31
N VAL A 306 -17.68 27.79 19.36
CA VAL A 306 -17.40 29.05 18.65
C VAL A 306 -18.34 29.17 17.46
N ILE A 307 -18.90 30.35 17.29
CA ILE A 307 -19.64 30.76 16.09
C ILE A 307 -18.67 31.55 15.24
N TRP A 308 -18.48 31.14 13.99
CA TRP A 308 -17.55 31.74 13.05
C TRP A 308 -18.25 32.77 12.16
N PRO A 309 -17.48 33.57 11.39
CA PRO A 309 -18.05 34.47 10.39
C PRO A 309 -19.01 33.73 9.44
N GLY A 310 -20.03 34.43 8.95
CA GLY A 310 -21.15 33.80 8.22
C GLY A 310 -22.16 33.05 9.09
N ASN A 311 -22.12 33.20 10.43
CA ASN A 311 -22.97 32.48 11.39
C ASN A 311 -22.83 30.95 11.30
N SER A 312 -21.63 30.47 10.91
CA SER A 312 -21.34 29.05 10.80
C SER A 312 -20.87 28.47 12.13
N THR A 313 -21.30 27.24 12.42
CA THR A 313 -20.77 26.42 13.52
C THR A 313 -19.73 25.42 13.02
N VAL A 314 -19.50 25.37 11.70
CA VAL A 314 -18.52 24.51 11.06
C VAL A 314 -17.13 25.06 11.35
N PHE A 315 -16.23 24.19 11.81
CA PHE A 315 -14.85 24.54 12.07
C PHE A 315 -14.12 24.96 10.77
N PRO A 316 -13.59 26.19 10.66
CA PRO A 316 -12.86 26.64 9.47
C PRO A 316 -11.51 25.94 9.36
N LYS A 317 -11.20 25.39 8.19
CA LYS A 317 -9.92 24.73 7.89
C LYS A 317 -8.71 25.67 8.05
N GLY A 318 -8.94 26.98 8.00
CA GLY A 318 -7.89 28.01 8.07
C GLY A 318 -7.19 28.28 6.73
N TRP A 319 -7.56 27.55 5.67
CA TRP A 319 -7.07 27.78 4.31
C TRP A 319 -8.17 27.43 3.29
N GLU A 320 -8.04 28.02 2.11
CA GLU A 320 -8.87 27.79 0.94
C GLU A 320 -7.98 27.82 -0.31
N ILE A 321 -8.46 27.31 -1.43
CA ILE A 321 -7.70 27.33 -2.68
C ILE A 321 -7.62 28.78 -3.19
N PRO A 322 -6.47 29.21 -3.74
CA PRO A 322 -6.36 30.53 -4.34
C PRO A 322 -7.43 30.69 -5.41
N THR A 323 -8.27 31.71 -5.27
CA THR A 323 -9.29 32.06 -6.28
C THR A 323 -8.67 32.48 -7.61
N SER A 324 -7.35 32.69 -7.67
CA SER A 324 -6.62 33.10 -8.88
C SER A 324 -6.44 31.99 -9.93
N GLY A 325 -6.99 30.79 -9.77
CA GLY A 325 -6.81 29.71 -10.76
C GLY A 325 -5.33 29.33 -10.98
N LYS A 326 -4.47 29.52 -9.97
CA LYS A 326 -3.05 29.18 -10.04
C LYS A 326 -2.91 27.67 -10.22
N LYS A 327 -2.48 27.25 -11.41
CA LYS A 327 -2.16 25.86 -11.72
C LYS A 327 -0.96 25.42 -10.89
N ILE A 328 -1.01 24.21 -10.34
CA ILE A 328 0.13 23.65 -9.61
C ILE A 328 1.20 23.21 -10.60
N LYS A 329 2.47 23.53 -10.33
CA LYS A 329 3.61 23.09 -11.15
C LYS A 329 4.01 21.69 -10.72
N VAL A 330 3.76 20.70 -11.58
CA VAL A 330 4.07 19.30 -11.32
C VAL A 330 5.33 18.91 -12.08
N GLY A 331 6.40 18.57 -11.36
CA GLY A 331 7.60 17.97 -11.93
C GLY A 331 7.37 16.50 -12.25
N VAL A 332 7.80 16.05 -13.42
CA VAL A 332 7.59 14.69 -13.91
C VAL A 332 8.91 14.11 -14.45
N PRO A 333 9.38 12.94 -13.98
CA PRO A 333 10.61 12.35 -14.47
C PRO A 333 10.45 11.83 -15.90
N VAL A 334 11.44 12.09 -16.76
CA VAL A 334 11.49 11.55 -18.13
C VAL A 334 12.38 10.32 -18.15
N LYS A 335 11.81 9.15 -18.48
CA LYS A 335 12.52 7.87 -18.58
C LYS A 335 12.45 7.34 -20.02
N LYS A 336 13.53 6.70 -20.50
CA LYS A 336 13.64 6.27 -21.91
C LYS A 336 13.12 4.86 -22.20
N GLY A 337 13.14 3.94 -21.23
CA GLY A 337 12.87 2.52 -21.47
C GLY A 337 11.61 1.92 -20.83
N PHE A 338 10.89 2.67 -19.98
CA PHE A 338 9.67 2.23 -19.29
C PHE A 338 8.56 3.28 -19.43
N LEU A 339 8.16 3.53 -20.67
CA LEU A 339 7.23 4.61 -21.04
C LEU A 339 5.80 4.39 -20.50
N ASN A 340 5.43 3.16 -20.12
CA ASN A 340 4.12 2.83 -19.56
C ASN A 340 3.87 3.55 -18.22
N PHE A 341 4.92 3.87 -17.46
CA PHE A 341 4.78 4.53 -16.16
C PHE A 341 4.59 6.04 -16.31
N VAL A 342 5.42 6.67 -17.14
CA VAL A 342 5.43 8.10 -17.43
C VAL A 342 6.03 8.33 -18.82
N GLU A 343 5.30 9.06 -19.64
CA GLU A 343 5.73 9.52 -20.96
C GLU A 343 5.30 10.98 -21.14
N ILE A 344 6.23 11.81 -21.64
CA ILE A 344 5.97 13.21 -21.98
C ILE A 344 6.17 13.37 -23.48
N LYS A 345 5.09 13.71 -24.17
CA LYS A 345 5.08 14.03 -25.60
C LYS A 345 4.88 15.53 -25.77
N THR A 346 5.86 16.20 -26.34
CA THR A 346 5.74 17.61 -26.71
C THR A 346 5.32 17.68 -28.17
N ASP A 347 4.12 18.19 -28.44
CA ASP A 347 3.68 18.40 -29.80
C ASP A 347 4.58 19.44 -30.48
N PRO A 348 5.25 19.10 -31.59
CA PRO A 348 6.23 20.00 -32.22
C PRO A 348 5.58 21.27 -32.82
N ILE A 349 4.26 21.25 -33.06
CA ILE A 349 3.52 22.34 -33.70
C ILE A 349 2.84 23.24 -32.65
N SER A 350 2.13 22.65 -31.68
CA SER A 350 1.38 23.39 -30.67
C SER A 350 2.21 23.80 -29.45
N LYS A 351 3.41 23.20 -29.28
CA LYS A 351 4.24 23.26 -28.05
C LYS A 351 3.49 22.81 -26.78
N VAL A 352 2.35 22.14 -26.92
CA VAL A 352 1.61 21.58 -25.78
C VAL A 352 2.28 20.27 -25.38
N THR A 353 2.66 20.19 -24.12
CA THR A 353 3.21 18.97 -23.51
C THR A 353 2.07 18.10 -23.01
N THR A 354 1.81 17.00 -23.71
CA THR A 354 0.87 15.98 -23.27
C THR A 354 1.63 14.97 -22.42
N THR A 355 1.23 14.83 -21.16
CA THR A 355 1.86 13.90 -20.21
C THR A 355 0.90 12.75 -19.97
N THR A 356 1.35 11.52 -20.22
CA THR A 356 0.54 10.30 -20.08
C THR A 356 1.34 9.22 -19.37
N GLY A 357 0.68 8.34 -18.63
CA GLY A 357 1.34 7.21 -17.98
C GLY A 357 0.51 6.65 -16.84
N TYR A 358 0.86 5.47 -16.36
CA TYR A 358 0.22 4.81 -15.22
C TYR A 358 0.20 5.73 -13.97
N ALA A 359 1.33 6.37 -13.65
CA ALA A 359 1.41 7.28 -12.50
C ALA A 359 0.54 8.54 -12.67
N ILE A 360 0.44 9.03 -13.91
CA ILE A 360 -0.31 10.26 -14.25
C ILE A 360 -1.82 10.00 -14.17
N ASP A 361 -2.30 8.89 -14.71
CA ASP A 361 -3.72 8.51 -14.65
C ASP A 361 -4.17 8.32 -13.19
N ILE A 362 -3.33 7.72 -12.33
CA ILE A 362 -3.61 7.58 -10.89
C ILE A 362 -3.67 8.96 -10.21
N PHE A 363 -2.70 9.84 -10.50
CA PHE A 363 -2.67 11.18 -9.95
C PHE A 363 -3.92 11.98 -10.34
N GLU A 364 -4.31 11.97 -11.62
CA GLU A 364 -5.52 12.66 -12.08
C GLU A 364 -6.80 12.05 -11.51
N ALA A 365 -6.87 10.73 -11.38
CA ALA A 365 -7.99 10.06 -10.73
C ALA A 365 -8.09 10.46 -9.25
N ALA A 366 -6.96 10.59 -8.54
CA ALA A 366 -6.91 11.06 -7.17
C ALA A 366 -7.36 12.53 -7.08
N LEU A 367 -6.87 13.41 -7.97
CA LEU A 367 -7.29 14.81 -8.00
C LEU A 367 -8.80 14.97 -8.23
N LYS A 368 -9.42 14.15 -9.07
CA LYS A 368 -10.89 14.14 -9.29
C LYS A 368 -11.71 13.72 -8.06
N LYS A 369 -11.09 13.04 -7.09
CA LYS A 369 -11.73 12.60 -5.84
C LYS A 369 -11.53 13.59 -4.69
N LEU A 370 -10.71 14.62 -4.89
CA LEU A 370 -10.57 15.67 -3.89
C LEU A 370 -11.88 16.46 -3.78
N PRO A 371 -12.22 16.98 -2.58
CA PRO A 371 -13.41 17.81 -2.39
C PRO A 371 -13.28 19.20 -3.04
N TYR A 372 -12.24 19.41 -3.84
CA TYR A 372 -11.85 20.68 -4.42
C TYR A 372 -11.11 20.47 -5.75
N SER A 373 -11.18 21.46 -6.64
CA SER A 373 -10.59 21.37 -7.99
C SER A 373 -9.11 21.76 -7.98
N VAL A 374 -8.26 20.86 -8.45
CA VAL A 374 -6.81 21.09 -8.64
C VAL A 374 -6.49 20.93 -10.12
N ILE A 375 -5.89 21.96 -10.72
CA ILE A 375 -5.49 21.93 -12.13
C ILE A 375 -3.95 21.78 -12.19
N PRO A 376 -3.45 20.58 -12.54
CA PRO A 376 -2.01 20.37 -12.68
C PRO A 376 -1.46 20.93 -13.99
N GLN A 377 -0.21 21.42 -13.94
CA GLN A 377 0.59 21.74 -15.11
C GLN A 377 1.89 20.94 -15.04
N TYR A 378 2.06 19.99 -15.96
CA TYR A 378 3.18 19.06 -15.96
C TYR A 378 4.40 19.64 -16.66
N TYR A 379 5.58 19.37 -16.09
CA TYR A 379 6.87 19.75 -16.64
C TYR A 379 7.84 18.57 -16.58
N GLY A 380 8.39 18.21 -17.74
CA GLY A 380 9.38 17.13 -17.83
C GLY A 380 10.73 17.52 -17.25
N TYR A 381 11.32 16.59 -16.50
CA TYR A 381 12.69 16.67 -16.01
C TYR A 381 13.48 15.46 -16.49
N GLU A 382 14.48 15.70 -17.35
CA GLU A 382 15.45 14.69 -17.76
C GLU A 382 16.59 14.67 -16.74
N SER A 383 16.78 13.52 -16.08
CA SER A 383 17.85 13.36 -15.09
C SER A 383 19.15 12.94 -15.78
N PRO A 384 20.31 13.55 -15.45
CA PRO A 384 21.61 13.22 -16.06
C PRO A 384 22.03 11.75 -15.94
N GLU A 385 21.57 11.06 -14.90
CA GLU A 385 21.95 9.67 -14.57
C GLU A 385 20.73 8.75 -14.35
N ASN A 386 19.54 9.15 -14.83
CA ASN A 386 18.25 8.51 -14.49
C ASN A 386 17.96 8.40 -12.97
N ASN A 387 18.64 9.19 -12.13
CA ASN A 387 18.42 9.24 -10.69
C ASN A 387 17.42 10.36 -10.33
N TYR A 388 16.40 10.04 -9.53
CA TYR A 388 15.37 11.00 -9.11
C TYR A 388 15.73 11.86 -7.89
N ASN A 389 16.89 11.64 -7.27
CA ASN A 389 17.33 12.41 -6.10
C ASN A 389 17.39 13.92 -6.40
N HIS A 390 17.88 14.30 -7.58
CA HIS A 390 17.99 15.70 -7.98
C HIS A 390 16.61 16.35 -8.26
N LEU A 391 15.63 15.56 -8.71
CA LEU A 391 14.25 16.01 -8.91
C LEU A 391 13.56 16.27 -7.56
N VAL A 392 13.77 15.38 -6.59
CA VAL A 392 13.29 15.55 -5.20
C VAL A 392 13.95 16.75 -4.54
N GLN A 393 15.24 16.98 -4.79
CA GLN A 393 15.93 18.17 -4.30
C GLN A 393 15.33 19.47 -4.87
N GLN A 394 15.01 19.53 -6.17
CA GLN A 394 14.35 20.70 -6.76
C GLN A 394 12.95 20.98 -6.19
N LEU A 395 12.25 19.93 -5.73
CA LEU A 395 10.99 20.08 -5.00
C LEU A 395 11.22 20.74 -3.63
N TYR A 396 12.26 20.33 -2.89
CA TYR A 396 12.65 20.96 -1.63
C TYR A 396 13.07 22.44 -1.81
N GLU A 397 13.74 22.76 -2.93
CA GLU A 397 14.12 24.14 -3.30
C GLU A 397 12.92 25.01 -3.76
N GLY A 398 11.70 24.46 -3.83
CA GLY A 398 10.48 25.20 -4.16
C GLY A 398 10.28 25.48 -5.65
N LYS A 399 10.99 24.76 -6.54
CA LYS A 399 10.83 24.90 -8.01
C LYS A 399 9.53 24.27 -8.52
N TRP A 400 9.10 23.20 -7.87
CA TRP A 400 7.89 22.43 -8.17
C TRP A 400 6.94 22.48 -6.97
N ASP A 401 5.63 22.44 -7.22
CA ASP A 401 4.60 22.37 -6.16
C ASP A 401 4.30 20.91 -5.79
N ALA A 402 4.55 19.97 -6.72
CA ALA A 402 4.46 18.54 -6.53
C ALA A 402 5.38 17.82 -7.53
N VAL A 403 5.76 16.58 -7.24
CA VAL A 403 6.44 15.70 -8.19
C VAL A 403 5.66 14.40 -8.32
N VAL A 404 5.35 14.03 -9.56
CA VAL A 404 4.51 12.88 -9.91
C VAL A 404 5.27 11.99 -10.89
N GLY A 405 5.35 10.70 -10.58
CA GLY A 405 6.01 9.70 -11.39
C GLY A 405 6.28 8.44 -10.59
N ASP A 406 7.06 7.52 -11.15
CA ASP A 406 7.52 6.26 -10.56
C ASP A 406 8.59 6.46 -9.47
N ILE A 407 8.33 7.34 -8.51
CA ILE A 407 9.29 7.73 -7.48
C ILE A 407 9.19 6.78 -6.29
N THR A 408 10.22 5.96 -6.11
CA THR A 408 10.35 5.10 -4.94
C THR A 408 10.51 5.92 -3.66
N ILE A 409 9.67 5.61 -2.67
CA ILE A 409 9.75 6.17 -1.32
C ILE A 409 10.95 5.53 -0.61
N THR A 410 11.94 6.36 -0.25
CA THR A 410 13.16 5.94 0.46
C THR A 410 13.40 6.84 1.65
N ALA A 411 14.03 6.29 2.71
CA ALA A 411 14.32 7.04 3.93
C ALA A 411 15.11 8.34 3.66
N ASN A 412 16.08 8.30 2.74
CA ASN A 412 16.87 9.48 2.36
C ASN A 412 15.99 10.58 1.73
N ARG A 413 15.09 10.23 0.79
CA ARG A 413 14.20 11.20 0.14
C ARG A 413 13.18 11.78 1.13
N SER A 414 12.67 10.97 2.06
CA SER A 414 11.71 11.39 3.10
C SER A 414 12.27 12.43 4.09
N LEU A 415 13.60 12.63 4.15
CA LEU A 415 14.19 13.72 4.94
C LEU A 415 13.90 15.10 4.34
N TYR A 416 13.70 15.19 3.03
CA TYR A 416 13.56 16.45 2.30
C TYR A 416 12.11 16.77 1.91
N VAL A 417 11.30 15.74 1.64
CA VAL A 417 9.94 15.90 1.10
C VAL A 417 8.96 14.96 1.81
N ASP A 418 7.68 15.31 1.77
CA ASP A 418 6.61 14.43 2.25
C ASP A 418 6.03 13.64 1.09
N PHE A 419 5.96 12.32 1.24
CA PHE A 419 5.34 11.43 0.26
C PHE A 419 3.88 11.17 0.59
N THR A 420 3.08 10.95 -0.45
CA THR A 420 1.77 10.34 -0.28
C THR A 420 1.89 8.89 0.16
N LEU A 421 0.77 8.30 0.58
CA LEU A 421 0.67 6.84 0.65
C LEU A 421 1.01 6.21 -0.71
N PRO A 422 1.68 5.05 -0.70
CA PRO A 422 2.14 4.41 -1.93
C PRO A 422 0.95 3.96 -2.77
N TYR A 423 1.04 4.15 -4.09
CA TYR A 423 0.04 3.70 -5.05
C TYR A 423 0.43 2.39 -5.76
N SER A 424 1.68 1.94 -5.58
CA SER A 424 2.19 0.66 -6.11
C SER A 424 2.52 -0.32 -4.99
N GLU A 425 2.70 -1.58 -5.37
CA GLU A 425 3.21 -2.61 -4.47
C GLU A 425 4.63 -2.30 -3.97
N SER A 426 4.90 -2.75 -2.75
CA SER A 426 6.13 -2.55 -2.01
C SER A 426 7.14 -3.67 -2.29
N GLY A 427 8.43 -3.34 -2.42
CA GLY A 427 9.53 -4.32 -2.45
C GLY A 427 10.15 -4.61 -3.82
N VAL A 428 11.27 -5.31 -3.77
CA VAL A 428 12.04 -5.81 -4.92
C VAL A 428 11.77 -7.30 -5.08
N SER A 429 11.56 -7.76 -6.30
CA SER A 429 11.37 -9.18 -6.62
C SER A 429 12.34 -9.60 -7.74
N MET A 430 12.27 -10.85 -8.19
CA MET A 430 13.05 -11.31 -9.34
C MET A 430 12.18 -11.97 -10.41
N VAL A 431 12.58 -11.78 -11.66
CA VAL A 431 12.02 -12.49 -12.82
C VAL A 431 13.04 -13.48 -13.33
N VAL A 432 12.59 -14.72 -13.54
CA VAL A 432 13.42 -15.84 -13.97
C VAL A 432 12.78 -16.56 -15.16
N PRO A 433 13.59 -17.10 -16.09
CA PRO A 433 13.07 -17.94 -17.17
C PRO A 433 12.45 -19.22 -16.60
N LEU A 434 11.33 -19.64 -17.19
CA LEU A 434 10.74 -20.95 -16.97
C LEU A 434 11.64 -22.01 -17.61
N ARG A 435 11.79 -23.16 -16.94
CA ARG A 435 12.58 -24.26 -17.49
C ARG A 435 11.88 -24.85 -18.71
N ASP A 436 12.38 -24.50 -19.88
CA ASP A 436 11.94 -25.10 -21.13
C ASP A 436 12.59 -26.49 -21.25
N ASN A 437 11.78 -27.55 -21.17
CA ASN A 437 12.25 -28.94 -21.13
C ASN A 437 12.70 -29.41 -22.52
N LYS A 438 13.75 -28.78 -23.06
CA LYS A 438 14.32 -29.07 -24.39
C LYS A 438 14.95 -30.46 -24.44
N ASN A 439 15.33 -31.03 -23.30
CA ASN A 439 15.72 -32.43 -23.19
C ASN A 439 14.50 -33.29 -22.90
N LYS A 440 13.72 -33.55 -23.97
CA LYS A 440 12.64 -34.54 -23.94
C LYS A 440 13.27 -35.92 -23.70
N ASN A 441 13.37 -36.32 -22.43
CA ASN A 441 13.92 -37.61 -22.06
C ASN A 441 13.03 -38.72 -22.66
N ALA A 442 13.56 -39.52 -23.58
CA ALA A 442 12.84 -40.65 -24.18
C ALA A 442 12.45 -41.75 -23.17
N TRP A 443 13.01 -41.67 -21.95
CA TRP A 443 12.84 -42.59 -20.83
C TRP A 443 11.94 -42.04 -19.72
N VAL A 444 11.16 -40.98 -19.98
CA VAL A 444 10.24 -40.39 -18.98
C VAL A 444 9.28 -41.41 -18.39
N PHE A 445 8.92 -42.47 -19.13
CA PHE A 445 8.05 -43.54 -18.63
C PHE A 445 8.65 -44.38 -17.47
N LEU A 446 9.98 -44.36 -17.24
CA LEU A 446 10.60 -45.06 -16.11
C LEU A 446 10.70 -44.20 -14.84
N GLN A 447 10.58 -42.88 -14.95
CA GLN A 447 10.74 -41.92 -13.84
C GLN A 447 9.62 -41.92 -12.77
N PRO A 448 8.35 -42.32 -13.03
CA PRO A 448 7.29 -42.27 -12.02
C PRO A 448 7.52 -43.17 -10.80
N TRP A 449 8.38 -44.19 -10.93
CA TRP A 449 8.73 -45.13 -9.88
C TRP A 449 10.24 -45.16 -9.63
N SER A 450 10.63 -45.40 -8.38
CA SER A 450 12.03 -45.66 -8.04
C SER A 450 12.47 -47.01 -8.58
N LEU A 451 13.78 -47.16 -8.82
CA LEU A 451 14.37 -48.44 -9.23
C LEU A 451 14.06 -49.56 -8.21
N ASP A 452 14.01 -49.23 -6.91
CA ASP A 452 13.68 -50.18 -5.85
C ASP A 452 12.28 -50.78 -6.04
N LEU A 453 11.28 -49.96 -6.42
CA LEU A 453 9.92 -50.42 -6.64
C LEU A 453 9.80 -51.28 -7.91
N TRP A 454 10.53 -50.92 -8.97
CA TRP A 454 10.62 -51.72 -10.20
C TRP A 454 11.17 -53.12 -9.93
N VAL A 455 12.29 -53.21 -9.22
CA VAL A 455 12.94 -54.48 -8.89
C VAL A 455 12.05 -55.31 -7.97
N THR A 456 11.49 -54.71 -6.92
CA THR A 456 10.60 -55.39 -5.97
C THR A 456 9.40 -56.00 -6.70
N THR A 457 8.74 -55.23 -7.56
CA THR A 457 7.60 -55.70 -8.35
C THR A 457 8.00 -56.88 -9.25
N GLY A 458 9.14 -56.78 -9.93
CA GLY A 458 9.70 -57.88 -10.74
C GLY A 458 9.94 -59.16 -9.95
N CYS A 459 10.53 -59.06 -8.76
CA CYS A 459 10.75 -60.21 -7.87
C CYS A 459 9.43 -60.87 -7.44
N PHE A 460 8.42 -60.09 -7.07
CA PHE A 460 7.11 -60.64 -6.67
C PHE A 460 6.38 -61.33 -7.84
N PHE A 461 6.54 -60.87 -9.10
CA PHE A 461 6.04 -61.60 -10.27
C PHE A 461 6.65 -63.01 -10.37
N VAL A 462 7.95 -63.17 -10.09
CA VAL A 462 8.59 -64.50 -10.10
C VAL A 462 8.05 -65.39 -8.98
N VAL A 463 7.89 -64.82 -7.78
CA VAL A 463 7.39 -65.55 -6.60
C VAL A 463 5.94 -66.02 -6.81
N ILE A 464 5.07 -65.14 -7.31
CA ILE A 464 3.66 -65.49 -7.56
C ILE A 464 3.53 -66.52 -8.68
N GLY A 465 4.31 -66.39 -9.76
CA GLY A 465 4.39 -67.41 -10.81
C GLY A 465 4.77 -68.78 -10.25
N PHE A 466 5.77 -68.83 -9.37
CA PHE A 466 6.20 -70.06 -8.70
C PHE A 466 5.14 -70.63 -7.75
N VAL A 467 4.48 -69.80 -6.94
CA VAL A 467 3.44 -70.24 -6.00
C VAL A 467 2.22 -70.78 -6.74
N VAL A 468 1.79 -70.12 -7.81
CA VAL A 468 0.68 -70.61 -8.66
C VAL A 468 1.08 -71.91 -9.34
N TRP A 469 2.30 -72.00 -9.88
CA TRP A 469 2.81 -73.26 -10.42
C TRP A 469 2.78 -74.37 -9.38
N LEU A 470 3.25 -74.13 -8.15
CA LEU A 470 3.27 -75.13 -7.07
C LEU A 470 1.86 -75.68 -6.75
N PHE A 471 0.85 -74.79 -6.69
CA PHE A 471 -0.53 -75.19 -6.39
C PHE A 471 -1.24 -75.85 -7.56
N GLU A 472 -0.99 -75.42 -8.79
CA GLU A 472 -1.64 -75.96 -9.99
C GLU A 472 -0.94 -77.21 -10.54
N HIS A 473 0.36 -77.42 -10.27
CA HIS A 473 1.17 -78.52 -10.83
C HIS A 473 0.59 -79.91 -10.56
N ARG A 474 -0.05 -80.10 -9.39
CA ARG A 474 -0.66 -81.39 -9.03
C ARG A 474 -2.04 -81.61 -9.65
N VAL A 475 -2.79 -80.54 -9.96
CA VAL A 475 -4.23 -80.60 -10.24
C VAL A 475 -4.58 -80.26 -11.69
N ASN A 476 -3.78 -79.43 -12.35
CA ASN A 476 -4.10 -78.86 -13.65
C ASN A 476 -3.21 -79.42 -14.77
N THR A 477 -3.82 -79.84 -15.87
CA THR A 477 -3.13 -80.36 -17.06
C THR A 477 -2.47 -79.26 -17.88
N ASP A 478 -2.95 -78.02 -17.79
CA ASP A 478 -2.45 -76.88 -18.57
C ASP A 478 -1.06 -76.42 -18.09
N PHE A 479 -0.73 -76.66 -16.82
CA PHE A 479 0.59 -76.38 -16.22
C PHE A 479 1.55 -77.57 -16.30
N ARG A 480 1.25 -78.60 -17.10
CA ARG A 480 2.10 -79.79 -17.33
C ARG A 480 2.74 -79.77 -18.72
N GLY A 481 3.97 -80.29 -18.81
CA GLY A 481 4.74 -80.39 -20.05
C GLY A 481 6.23 -80.63 -19.79
N PRO A 482 7.10 -80.60 -20.81
CA PRO A 482 8.55 -80.62 -20.59
C PRO A 482 9.01 -79.40 -19.77
N PRO A 483 10.13 -79.46 -19.01
CA PRO A 483 10.50 -78.44 -18.02
C PRO A 483 10.54 -77.00 -18.55
N HIS A 484 10.99 -76.80 -19.80
CA HIS A 484 11.02 -75.49 -20.45
C HIS A 484 9.62 -74.91 -20.71
N HIS A 485 8.62 -75.76 -20.98
CA HIS A 485 7.23 -75.34 -21.19
C HIS A 485 6.54 -74.95 -19.87
N GLN A 486 6.85 -75.65 -18.78
CA GLN A 486 6.30 -75.35 -17.45
C GLN A 486 6.81 -74.03 -16.89
N ILE A 487 8.11 -73.77 -17.06
CA ILE A 487 8.71 -72.50 -16.65
C ILE A 487 8.12 -71.37 -17.50
N GLY A 488 8.01 -71.56 -18.83
CA GLY A 488 7.42 -70.58 -19.73
C GLY A 488 5.96 -70.22 -19.41
N THR A 489 5.12 -71.22 -19.12
CA THR A 489 3.69 -71.03 -18.77
C THR A 489 3.53 -70.33 -17.42
N SER A 490 4.31 -70.69 -16.40
CA SER A 490 4.30 -70.03 -15.09
C SER A 490 4.68 -68.54 -15.15
N PHE A 491 5.77 -68.20 -15.85
CA PHE A 491 6.18 -66.81 -16.05
C PHE A 491 5.18 -66.03 -16.92
N TRP A 492 4.68 -66.64 -17.99
CA TRP A 492 3.67 -66.03 -18.86
C TRP A 492 2.35 -65.76 -18.13
N PHE A 493 1.90 -66.70 -17.30
CA PHE A 493 0.71 -66.56 -16.47
C PHE A 493 0.87 -65.38 -15.50
N SER A 494 1.98 -65.34 -14.76
CA SER A 494 2.22 -64.27 -13.79
C SER A 494 2.31 -62.90 -14.46
N PHE A 495 2.96 -62.79 -15.63
CA PHE A 495 3.02 -61.54 -16.39
C PHE A 495 1.66 -61.13 -16.97
N SER A 496 0.86 -62.10 -17.43
CA SER A 496 -0.48 -61.86 -18.00
C SER A 496 -1.48 -61.31 -16.97
N THR A 497 -1.27 -61.57 -15.68
CA THR A 497 -2.06 -60.96 -14.59
C THR A 497 -1.96 -59.44 -14.55
N MET A 498 -0.84 -58.86 -15.02
CA MET A 498 -0.62 -57.41 -15.07
C MET A 498 -1.58 -56.69 -16.02
N ASN A 499 -1.98 -57.36 -17.10
CA ASN A 499 -2.80 -56.79 -18.18
C ASN A 499 -4.20 -57.42 -18.24
N PHE A 500 -4.64 -58.14 -17.20
CA PHE A 500 -5.94 -58.84 -17.15
C PHE A 500 -6.19 -59.83 -18.31
N ALA A 501 -5.13 -60.33 -18.96
CA ALA A 501 -5.21 -61.21 -20.12
C ALA A 501 -5.10 -62.70 -19.72
N HIS A 502 -6.02 -63.21 -18.91
CA HIS A 502 -5.97 -64.61 -18.45
C HIS A 502 -6.35 -65.60 -19.56
N ARG A 503 -5.39 -66.39 -20.03
CA ARG A 503 -5.62 -67.47 -21.02
C ARG A 503 -5.78 -68.85 -20.36
N GLU A 504 -5.17 -69.08 -19.21
CA GLU A 504 -5.16 -70.37 -18.50
C GLU A 504 -6.14 -70.33 -17.31
N LYS A 505 -6.93 -71.40 -17.15
CA LYS A 505 -7.93 -71.49 -16.08
C LYS A 505 -7.28 -72.06 -14.82
N VAL A 506 -7.34 -71.32 -13.71
CA VAL A 506 -6.85 -71.76 -12.39
C VAL A 506 -7.91 -72.65 -11.72
N VAL A 507 -7.54 -73.89 -11.39
CA VAL A 507 -8.47 -74.90 -10.87
C VAL A 507 -8.47 -74.95 -9.34
N SER A 508 -7.32 -74.76 -8.69
CA SER A 508 -7.16 -74.83 -7.23
C SER A 508 -7.76 -73.63 -6.51
N ASN A 509 -8.54 -73.89 -5.45
CA ASN A 509 -9.14 -72.84 -4.63
C ASN A 509 -8.10 -71.98 -3.90
N LEU A 510 -6.97 -72.59 -3.48
CA LEU A 510 -5.86 -71.86 -2.86
C LEU A 510 -5.14 -70.95 -3.87
N ALA A 511 -4.93 -71.43 -5.09
CA ALA A 511 -4.35 -70.62 -6.15
C ALA A 511 -5.27 -69.46 -6.56
N ARG A 512 -6.60 -69.69 -6.61
CA ARG A 512 -7.58 -68.61 -6.87
C ARG A 512 -7.50 -67.50 -5.82
N PHE A 513 -7.38 -67.85 -4.54
CA PHE A 513 -7.24 -66.84 -3.48
C PHE A 513 -5.96 -66.00 -3.67
N VAL A 514 -4.82 -66.64 -3.88
CA VAL A 514 -3.53 -65.95 -4.13
C VAL A 514 -3.61 -65.06 -5.37
N VAL A 515 -4.22 -65.54 -6.46
CA VAL A 515 -4.41 -64.76 -7.69
C VAL A 515 -5.33 -63.57 -7.48
N VAL A 516 -6.43 -63.70 -6.73
CA VAL A 516 -7.34 -62.57 -6.43
C VAL A 516 -6.62 -61.47 -5.64
N VAL A 517 -5.85 -61.84 -4.60
CA VAL A 517 -5.06 -60.88 -3.82
C VAL A 517 -3.99 -60.23 -4.70
N TRP A 518 -3.30 -61.01 -5.53
CA TRP A 518 -2.29 -60.50 -6.45
C TRP A 518 -2.88 -59.53 -7.49
N CYS A 519 -4.04 -59.85 -8.07
CA CYS A 519 -4.74 -58.95 -8.98
C CYS A 519 -5.09 -57.62 -8.30
N PHE A 520 -5.47 -57.63 -7.02
CA PHE A 520 -5.70 -56.39 -6.27
C PHE A 520 -4.42 -55.55 -6.11
N VAL A 521 -3.29 -56.18 -5.78
CA VAL A 521 -1.99 -55.49 -5.68
C VAL A 521 -1.58 -54.88 -7.02
N VAL A 522 -1.69 -55.65 -8.11
CA VAL A 522 -1.42 -55.21 -9.47
C VAL A 522 -2.33 -54.04 -9.88
N LEU A 523 -3.62 -54.08 -9.55
CA LEU A 523 -4.54 -52.96 -9.80
C LEU A 523 -4.05 -51.67 -9.13
N VAL A 524 -3.69 -51.74 -7.85
CA VAL A 524 -3.20 -50.57 -7.10
C VAL A 524 -1.90 -50.03 -7.72
N LEU A 525 -0.97 -50.91 -8.10
CA LEU A 525 0.27 -50.53 -8.76
C LEU A 525 0.02 -49.85 -10.11
N THR A 526 -0.81 -50.42 -11.00
CA THR A 526 -1.11 -49.82 -12.32
C THR A 526 -1.83 -48.48 -12.19
N GLN A 527 -2.75 -48.33 -11.25
CA GLN A 527 -3.44 -47.06 -10.98
C GLN A 527 -2.49 -46.01 -10.42
N SER A 528 -1.62 -46.38 -9.48
CA SER A 528 -0.61 -45.47 -8.91
C SER A 528 0.42 -45.02 -9.95
N TYR A 529 0.88 -45.93 -10.82
CA TYR A 529 1.77 -45.60 -11.93
C TYR A 529 1.14 -44.57 -12.86
N THR A 530 -0.13 -44.79 -13.25
CA THR A 530 -0.86 -43.88 -14.14
C THR A 530 -1.03 -42.50 -13.50
N ALA A 531 -1.43 -42.44 -12.23
CA ALA A 531 -1.59 -41.18 -11.49
C ALA A 531 -0.28 -40.40 -11.35
N ASN A 532 0.82 -41.08 -10.99
CA ASN A 532 2.13 -40.44 -10.84
C ASN A 532 2.70 -39.98 -12.17
N LEU A 533 2.54 -40.75 -13.25
CA LEU A 533 2.96 -40.35 -14.59
C LEU A 533 2.19 -39.09 -15.05
N THR A 534 0.86 -39.05 -14.84
CA THR A 534 0.05 -37.87 -15.15
C THR A 534 0.49 -36.66 -14.32
N SER A 535 0.66 -36.81 -13.01
CA SER A 535 1.14 -35.73 -12.14
C SER A 535 2.50 -35.18 -12.58
N PHE A 536 3.44 -36.07 -12.87
CA PHE A 536 4.78 -35.71 -13.32
C PHE A 536 4.77 -34.91 -14.64
N LEU A 537 3.93 -35.33 -15.59
CA LEU A 537 3.76 -34.62 -16.87
C LEU A 537 3.10 -33.24 -16.71
N THR A 538 2.28 -33.05 -15.67
CA THR A 538 1.66 -31.74 -15.37
C THR A 538 2.60 -30.77 -14.62
N VAL A 539 3.42 -31.26 -13.68
CA VAL A 539 4.26 -30.42 -12.81
C VAL A 539 5.54 -29.93 -13.49
N GLN A 540 6.12 -30.70 -14.41
CA GLN A 540 7.40 -30.34 -15.04
C GLN A 540 7.37 -29.08 -15.93
N ARG A 541 6.20 -28.51 -16.25
CA ARG A 541 6.09 -27.34 -17.15
C ARG A 541 6.04 -25.99 -16.45
N LEU A 542 5.95 -25.95 -15.12
CA LEU A 542 5.77 -24.70 -14.35
C LEU A 542 6.93 -24.39 -13.40
N GLN A 543 8.07 -25.08 -13.51
CA GLN A 543 9.20 -24.85 -12.60
C GLN A 543 10.08 -23.67 -13.07
N PRO A 544 10.26 -22.63 -12.23
CA PRO A 544 11.22 -21.57 -12.50
C PRO A 544 12.66 -22.10 -12.49
N SER A 545 13.55 -21.50 -13.29
CA SER A 545 14.94 -21.95 -13.40
C SER A 545 15.74 -21.75 -12.10
N ALA A 546 15.44 -20.71 -11.34
CA ALA A 546 16.03 -20.39 -10.05
C ALA A 546 14.94 -19.95 -9.04
N THR A 547 15.12 -20.34 -7.78
CA THR A 547 14.18 -20.02 -6.67
C THR A 547 14.88 -19.42 -5.45
N ASN A 548 16.16 -19.75 -5.23
CA ASN A 548 16.94 -19.23 -4.12
C ASN A 548 18.01 -18.27 -4.64
N VAL A 549 18.20 -17.14 -3.95
CA VAL A 549 19.20 -16.13 -4.32
C VAL A 549 20.62 -16.65 -4.04
N GLU A 550 20.81 -17.44 -2.98
CA GLU A 550 22.12 -18.01 -2.62
C GLU A 550 22.65 -18.99 -3.67
N ASP A 551 21.76 -19.68 -4.38
CA ASP A 551 22.16 -20.56 -5.48
C ASP A 551 22.75 -19.73 -6.64
N LEU A 552 22.18 -18.54 -6.92
CA LEU A 552 22.70 -17.63 -7.94
C LEU A 552 24.10 -17.10 -7.56
N ILE A 553 24.30 -16.76 -6.29
CA ILE A 553 25.58 -16.29 -5.76
C ILE A 553 26.63 -17.41 -5.82
N ARG A 554 26.31 -18.59 -5.29
CA ARG A 554 27.22 -19.75 -5.23
C ARG A 554 27.63 -20.23 -6.62
N ASN A 555 26.71 -20.21 -7.58
CA ASN A 555 26.96 -20.66 -8.95
C ASN A 555 27.69 -19.61 -9.81
N GLY A 556 27.91 -18.39 -9.30
CA GLY A 556 28.55 -17.33 -10.07
C GLY A 556 27.67 -16.80 -11.21
N GLU A 557 26.34 -16.92 -11.10
CA GLU A 557 25.43 -16.55 -12.18
C GLU A 557 25.32 -15.02 -12.33
N SER A 558 25.18 -14.53 -13.57
CA SER A 558 25.00 -13.10 -13.83
C SER A 558 23.55 -12.69 -13.59
N VAL A 559 23.34 -11.56 -12.93
CA VAL A 559 22.00 -11.02 -12.60
C VAL A 559 21.81 -9.62 -13.19
N GLY A 560 20.60 -9.34 -13.62
CA GLY A 560 20.20 -8.06 -14.20
C GLY A 560 19.64 -7.09 -13.17
N TYR A 561 19.87 -5.79 -13.36
CA TYR A 561 19.19 -4.72 -12.62
C TYR A 561 18.93 -3.51 -13.53
N GLN A 562 17.94 -2.69 -13.20
CA GLN A 562 17.65 -1.49 -13.99
C GLN A 562 18.68 -0.38 -13.74
N HIS A 563 19.16 0.24 -14.82
CA HIS A 563 20.11 1.36 -14.75
C HIS A 563 19.55 2.58 -14.00
N GLY A 564 20.34 3.16 -13.08
CA GLY A 564 19.95 4.35 -12.30
C GLY A 564 19.05 4.07 -11.08
N THR A 565 18.81 2.80 -10.74
CA THR A 565 17.98 2.41 -9.59
C THR A 565 18.81 2.07 -8.35
N PHE A 566 18.17 2.12 -7.18
CA PHE A 566 18.76 1.67 -5.92
C PHE A 566 18.99 0.15 -5.86
N VAL A 567 18.42 -0.62 -6.80
CA VAL A 567 18.53 -2.08 -6.86
C VAL A 567 19.99 -2.52 -6.99
N ARG A 568 20.85 -1.70 -7.64
CA ARG A 568 22.29 -1.97 -7.71
C ARG A 568 22.94 -2.04 -6.33
N ASP A 569 22.69 -1.03 -5.49
CA ASP A 569 23.25 -0.96 -4.14
C ASP A 569 22.66 -2.07 -3.26
N PHE A 570 21.39 -2.42 -3.48
CA PHE A 570 20.74 -3.56 -2.85
C PHE A 570 21.43 -4.89 -3.19
N LEU A 571 21.68 -5.18 -4.48
CA LEU A 571 22.37 -6.40 -4.90
C LEU A 571 23.81 -6.47 -4.36
N ARG A 572 24.49 -5.32 -4.26
CA ARG A 572 25.82 -5.24 -3.65
C ARG A 572 25.80 -5.61 -2.18
N ASN A 573 24.80 -5.15 -1.43
CA ASN A 573 24.60 -5.52 -0.02
C ASN A 573 24.25 -7.00 0.17
N LEU A 574 23.75 -7.68 -0.87
CA LEU A 574 23.51 -9.12 -0.91
C LEU A 574 24.76 -9.95 -1.28
N ASN A 575 25.95 -9.33 -1.32
CA ASN A 575 27.23 -9.97 -1.66
C ASN A 575 27.34 -10.49 -3.11
N PHE A 576 26.58 -9.94 -4.06
CA PHE A 576 26.85 -10.16 -5.49
C PHE A 576 28.13 -9.41 -5.91
N SER A 577 28.99 -10.04 -6.71
CA SER A 577 30.19 -9.38 -7.25
C SER A 577 29.82 -8.44 -8.41
N GLU A 578 30.55 -7.34 -8.59
CA GLU A 578 30.30 -6.40 -9.72
C GLU A 578 30.38 -7.08 -11.09
N THR A 579 31.17 -8.15 -11.23
CA THR A 579 31.26 -8.94 -12.46
C THR A 579 30.00 -9.74 -12.76
N GLN A 580 29.15 -10.01 -11.77
CA GLN A 580 27.86 -10.69 -11.95
C GLN A 580 26.75 -9.70 -12.31
N LEU A 581 26.90 -8.41 -12.02
CA LEU A 581 25.85 -7.41 -12.19
C LEU A 581 25.83 -6.88 -13.63
N LYS A 582 24.67 -6.92 -14.27
CA LYS A 582 24.44 -6.34 -15.60
C LYS A 582 23.28 -5.36 -15.57
N SER A 583 23.50 -4.15 -16.05
CA SER A 583 22.43 -3.16 -16.13
C SER A 583 21.61 -3.31 -17.41
N PHE A 584 20.30 -3.06 -17.33
CA PHE A 584 19.42 -2.88 -18.48
C PHE A 584 18.62 -1.57 -18.35
N ALA A 585 18.19 -1.01 -19.48
CA ALA A 585 17.44 0.26 -19.54
C ALA A 585 15.95 0.08 -19.89
N SER A 586 15.58 -0.99 -20.60
CA SER A 586 14.20 -1.27 -21.04
C SER A 586 13.77 -2.72 -20.78
N ALA A 587 12.45 -2.97 -20.85
CA ALA A 587 11.90 -4.32 -20.77
C ALA A 587 12.38 -5.23 -21.92
N GLU A 588 12.58 -4.67 -23.12
CA GLU A 588 13.08 -5.39 -24.30
C GLU A 588 14.54 -5.83 -24.13
N GLU A 589 15.39 -4.95 -23.60
CA GLU A 589 16.79 -5.28 -23.30
C GLU A 589 16.88 -6.35 -22.19
N CYS A 590 15.96 -6.29 -21.22
CA CYS A 590 15.85 -7.33 -20.19
C CYS A 590 15.47 -8.70 -20.79
N ASP A 591 14.52 -8.76 -21.75
CA ASP A 591 14.18 -10.01 -22.47
C ASP A 591 15.37 -10.57 -23.26
N ASP A 592 16.11 -9.71 -23.97
CA ASP A 592 17.31 -10.12 -24.72
C ASP A 592 18.40 -10.69 -23.78
N LEU A 593 18.62 -10.08 -22.61
CA LEU A 593 19.58 -10.58 -21.63
C LEU A 593 19.13 -11.88 -20.97
N LEU A 594 17.85 -12.01 -20.59
CA LEU A 594 17.30 -13.22 -19.98
C LEU A 594 17.31 -14.40 -20.96
N SER A 595 17.00 -14.16 -22.24
CA SER A 595 16.96 -15.20 -23.26
C SER A 595 18.35 -15.74 -23.64
N LYS A 596 19.41 -14.92 -23.52
CA LYS A 596 20.81 -15.35 -23.74
C LYS A 596 21.33 -16.27 -22.63
N GLY A 597 20.90 -16.04 -21.38
CA GLY A 597 21.37 -16.76 -20.19
C GLY A 597 22.84 -16.50 -19.85
N THR A 598 23.26 -16.84 -18.62
CA THR A 598 24.62 -16.57 -18.11
C THR A 598 25.73 -17.05 -19.03
N GLY A 599 25.60 -18.26 -19.60
CA GLY A 599 26.64 -18.89 -20.42
C GLY A 599 26.96 -18.19 -21.76
N LYS A 600 26.07 -17.32 -22.27
CA LYS A 600 26.28 -16.56 -23.52
C LYS A 600 26.44 -15.05 -23.26
N GLY A 601 26.79 -14.67 -22.04
CA GLY A 601 26.90 -13.27 -21.65
C GLY A 601 25.57 -12.57 -21.36
N GLY A 602 24.48 -13.32 -21.15
CA GLY A 602 23.19 -12.81 -20.65
C GLY A 602 23.09 -12.83 -19.11
N ILE A 603 21.86 -12.91 -18.60
CA ILE A 603 21.53 -12.99 -17.16
C ILE A 603 20.67 -14.21 -16.85
N ALA A 604 20.77 -14.75 -15.64
CA ALA A 604 19.92 -15.83 -15.15
C ALA A 604 18.62 -15.34 -14.49
N ALA A 605 18.68 -14.16 -13.86
CA ALA A 605 17.57 -13.53 -13.19
C ALA A 605 17.67 -12.00 -13.33
N ALA A 606 16.54 -11.32 -13.38
CA ALA A 606 16.45 -9.86 -13.35
C ALA A 606 15.79 -9.42 -12.03
N PHE A 607 16.44 -8.53 -11.29
CA PHE A 607 15.92 -7.94 -10.06
C PHE A 607 15.43 -6.53 -10.33
N ASP A 608 14.22 -6.23 -9.90
CA ASP A 608 13.64 -4.89 -9.98
C ASP A 608 12.45 -4.74 -9.01
N GLU A 609 11.92 -3.52 -8.89
CA GLU A 609 10.66 -3.29 -8.19
C GLU A 609 9.50 -4.04 -8.87
N VAL A 610 8.57 -4.55 -8.07
CA VAL A 610 7.49 -5.43 -8.54
C VAL A 610 6.69 -4.81 -9.71
N ALA A 611 6.48 -3.49 -9.70
CA ALA A 611 5.77 -2.79 -10.75
C ALA A 611 6.46 -2.92 -12.13
N TYR A 612 7.78 -2.76 -12.21
CA TYR A 612 8.53 -2.91 -13.47
C TYR A 612 8.59 -4.38 -13.91
N LEU A 613 8.69 -5.31 -12.96
CA LEU A 613 8.69 -6.73 -13.28
C LEU A 613 7.34 -7.19 -13.84
N LYS A 614 6.21 -6.63 -13.35
CA LYS A 614 4.90 -6.87 -13.94
C LYS A 614 4.84 -6.44 -15.39
N ASP A 615 5.44 -5.30 -15.72
CA ASP A 615 5.56 -4.81 -17.10
C ASP A 615 6.41 -5.76 -17.97
N ILE A 616 7.55 -6.25 -17.46
CA ILE A 616 8.39 -7.21 -18.20
C ILE A 616 7.66 -8.54 -18.46
N VAL A 617 6.94 -9.04 -17.45
CA VAL A 617 6.21 -10.31 -17.55
C VAL A 617 4.98 -10.16 -18.45
N SER A 618 4.28 -9.03 -18.42
CA SER A 618 3.10 -8.81 -19.27
C SER A 618 3.42 -8.78 -20.77
N HIS A 619 4.64 -8.39 -21.16
CA HIS A 619 5.08 -8.44 -22.56
C HIS A 619 5.47 -9.85 -23.01
N ASN A 620 5.80 -10.77 -22.08
CA ASN A 620 6.47 -12.04 -22.39
C ASN A 620 5.80 -13.26 -21.72
N CYS A 621 4.48 -13.20 -21.50
CA CYS A 621 3.60 -14.03 -20.65
C CYS A 621 3.86 -15.55 -20.49
N SER A 622 4.64 -16.20 -21.36
CA SER A 622 4.93 -17.65 -21.33
C SER A 622 6.40 -18.02 -21.10
N LYS A 623 7.32 -17.05 -21.12
CA LYS A 623 8.77 -17.30 -20.99
C LYS A 623 9.28 -17.19 -19.56
N TYR A 624 8.68 -16.33 -18.75
CA TYR A 624 9.21 -15.91 -17.47
C TYR A 624 8.20 -16.06 -16.35
N ALA A 625 8.69 -16.33 -15.15
CA ALA A 625 7.92 -16.30 -13.91
C ALA A 625 8.51 -15.26 -12.97
N MET A 626 7.64 -14.51 -12.30
CA MET A 626 8.02 -13.69 -11.16
C MET A 626 8.12 -14.59 -9.93
N VAL A 627 9.24 -14.51 -9.22
CA VAL A 627 9.51 -15.31 -8.03
C VAL A 627 9.94 -14.36 -6.92
N GLU A 628 9.28 -14.46 -5.77
CA GLU A 628 9.74 -13.75 -4.58
C GLU A 628 11.07 -14.37 -4.12
N PRO A 629 12.15 -13.57 -3.97
CA PRO A 629 13.45 -14.09 -3.60
C PRO A 629 13.39 -14.69 -2.19
N SER A 630 13.56 -16.01 -2.10
CA SER A 630 13.69 -16.69 -0.81
C SER A 630 15.14 -16.68 -0.33
N PHE A 631 15.34 -16.29 0.94
CA PHE A 631 16.63 -16.31 1.62
C PHE A 631 16.58 -17.42 2.68
N LYS A 632 17.41 -18.46 2.55
CA LYS A 632 17.35 -19.64 3.45
C LYS A 632 18.09 -19.43 4.78
N THR A 633 18.68 -18.26 5.00
CA THR A 633 19.49 -18.01 6.20
C THR A 633 18.62 -17.74 7.42
N VAL A 634 18.61 -18.68 8.34
CA VAL A 634 18.02 -18.53 9.68
C VAL A 634 18.73 -17.36 10.39
N GLY A 635 18.02 -16.25 10.60
CA GLY A 635 18.48 -15.12 11.42
C GLY A 635 18.87 -13.84 10.68
N PHE A 636 18.86 -13.81 9.35
CA PHE A 636 19.11 -12.58 8.58
C PHE A 636 18.22 -12.53 7.33
N GLU A 637 17.04 -11.93 7.44
CA GLU A 637 16.30 -11.46 6.27
C GLU A 637 16.90 -10.12 5.83
N PRO A 638 17.54 -10.00 4.65
CA PRO A 638 17.89 -8.70 4.10
C PRO A 638 16.60 -8.00 3.64
N SER A 639 15.87 -7.40 4.59
CA SER A 639 14.59 -6.75 4.32
C SER A 639 14.80 -5.30 3.83
N PHE A 640 15.27 -5.13 2.59
CA PHE A 640 15.04 -3.86 1.88
C PHE A 640 13.61 -3.86 1.30
N LYS A 641 12.63 -3.78 2.18
CA LYS A 641 11.24 -3.52 1.80
C LYS A 641 11.10 -2.02 1.55
N THR A 642 11.10 -1.61 0.29
CA THR A 642 10.69 -0.25 -0.07
C THR A 642 9.19 -0.11 0.10
N ALA A 643 8.68 1.08 0.41
CA ALA A 643 7.24 1.29 0.54
C ALA A 643 6.50 1.28 -0.82
N GLY A 644 7.22 1.26 -1.94
CA GLY A 644 6.67 1.38 -3.29
C GLY A 644 6.77 2.82 -3.83
N PHE A 645 6.01 3.11 -4.89
CA PHE A 645 5.95 4.42 -5.51
C PHE A 645 4.95 5.34 -4.82
N GLY A 646 5.34 6.60 -4.62
CA GLY A 646 4.50 7.65 -4.07
C GLY A 646 4.73 8.99 -4.74
N PHE A 647 3.74 9.87 -4.68
CA PHE A 647 3.90 11.25 -5.16
C PHE A 647 4.54 12.10 -4.06
N ALA A 648 5.43 13.01 -4.45
CA ALA A 648 6.16 13.85 -3.51
C ALA A 648 5.59 15.27 -3.48
N PHE A 649 5.45 15.81 -2.27
CA PHE A 649 5.03 17.19 -2.02
C PHE A 649 6.06 17.87 -1.10
N PRO A 650 6.11 19.21 -1.08
CA PRO A 650 6.94 19.94 -0.13
C PRO A 650 6.58 19.55 1.30
N LYS A 651 7.57 19.59 2.20
CA LYS A 651 7.34 19.26 3.62
C LYS A 651 6.21 20.10 4.20
N ASN A 652 5.36 19.46 5.01
CA ASN A 652 4.19 20.04 5.64
C ASN A 652 3.06 20.49 4.70
N SER A 653 3.11 20.12 3.41
CA SER A 653 2.05 20.45 2.46
C SER A 653 0.68 19.91 2.93
N PRO A 654 -0.37 20.75 2.94
CA PRO A 654 -1.72 20.31 3.32
C PRO A 654 -2.28 19.28 2.32
N MET A 655 -1.80 19.29 1.08
CA MET A 655 -2.29 18.39 0.02
C MET A 655 -1.84 16.95 0.21
N THR A 656 -0.71 16.68 0.88
CA THR A 656 -0.16 15.33 1.01
C THR A 656 -1.17 14.38 1.66
N LYS A 657 -1.84 14.84 2.72
CA LYS A 657 -2.85 14.05 3.44
C LYS A 657 -4.10 13.80 2.58
N ASP A 658 -4.63 14.84 1.96
CA ASP A 658 -5.86 14.77 1.17
C ASP A 658 -5.66 13.90 -0.08
N VAL A 659 -4.53 14.06 -0.77
CA VAL A 659 -4.16 13.24 -1.93
C VAL A 659 -3.90 11.79 -1.52
N SER A 660 -3.29 11.53 -0.36
CA SER A 660 -3.12 10.16 0.16
C SER A 660 -4.45 9.44 0.37
N ILE A 661 -5.44 10.12 0.96
CA ILE A 661 -6.79 9.56 1.14
C ILE A 661 -7.47 9.34 -0.22
N ALA A 662 -7.29 10.27 -1.16
CA ALA A 662 -7.81 10.12 -2.51
C ALA A 662 -7.18 8.94 -3.28
N ILE A 663 -5.87 8.71 -3.14
CA ILE A 663 -5.17 7.55 -3.70
C ILE A 663 -5.74 6.25 -3.12
N LEU A 664 -5.98 6.18 -1.80
CA LEU A 664 -6.61 5.01 -1.19
C LEU A 664 -8.01 4.75 -1.78
N ASN A 665 -8.81 5.79 -2.02
CA ASN A 665 -10.13 5.66 -2.64
C ASN A 665 -10.03 5.15 -4.10
N VAL A 666 -9.03 5.61 -4.86
CA VAL A 666 -8.77 5.12 -6.23
C VAL A 666 -8.33 3.66 -6.21
N THR A 667 -7.32 3.33 -5.40
CA THR A 667 -6.71 1.99 -5.29
C THR A 667 -7.68 0.92 -4.77
N GLN A 668 -8.55 1.26 -3.81
CA GLN A 668 -9.60 0.36 -3.32
C GLN A 668 -10.81 0.25 -4.27
N GLY A 669 -10.91 1.17 -5.24
CA GLY A 669 -12.01 1.26 -6.19
C GLY A 669 -11.84 0.41 -7.45
N LYS A 670 -12.90 0.37 -8.28
CA LYS A 670 -12.85 -0.26 -9.62
C LYS A 670 -11.98 0.52 -10.60
N GLU A 671 -11.69 1.79 -10.31
CA GLU A 671 -10.92 2.67 -11.18
C GLU A 671 -9.45 2.23 -11.28
N MET A 672 -8.85 1.78 -10.18
CA MET A 672 -7.49 1.24 -10.20
C MET A 672 -7.33 0.09 -11.19
N ARG A 673 -8.25 -0.89 -11.16
CA ARG A 673 -8.24 -2.00 -12.13
C ARG A 673 -8.38 -1.52 -13.57
N ARG A 674 -9.13 -0.45 -13.83
CA ARG A 674 -9.24 0.12 -15.18
C ARG A 674 -7.92 0.73 -15.63
N ILE A 675 -7.23 1.44 -14.74
CA ILE A 675 -5.92 2.05 -15.01
C ILE A 675 -4.88 0.94 -15.22
N GLU A 676 -4.81 -0.06 -14.34
CA GLU A 676 -3.92 -1.21 -14.50
C GLU A 676 -4.18 -1.96 -15.81
N ASN A 677 -5.45 -2.21 -16.15
CA ASN A 677 -5.78 -2.88 -17.40
C ASN A 677 -5.39 -2.06 -18.64
N LYS A 678 -5.50 -0.73 -18.56
CA LYS A 678 -5.15 0.18 -19.65
C LYS A 678 -3.64 0.14 -19.96
N TRP A 679 -2.80 0.05 -18.94
CA TRP A 679 -1.34 0.13 -19.08
C TRP A 679 -0.65 -1.23 -19.15
N PHE A 680 -1.14 -2.25 -18.45
CA PHE A 680 -0.48 -3.57 -18.36
C PHE A 680 -1.24 -4.70 -19.09
N ASN A 681 -2.58 -4.62 -19.25
CA ASN A 681 -3.38 -5.67 -19.91
C ASN A 681 -3.76 -5.36 -21.37
N ARG A 682 -3.21 -4.30 -21.99
CA ARG A 682 -3.39 -4.09 -23.43
C ARG A 682 -2.57 -5.06 -24.30
N VAL A 683 -1.53 -5.69 -23.72
CA VAL A 683 -0.65 -6.63 -24.43
C VAL A 683 -1.11 -8.09 -24.28
N THR A 684 -2.06 -8.38 -23.39
CA THR A 684 -2.63 -9.72 -23.23
C THR A 684 -3.55 -10.15 -24.39
N SER A 685 -3.86 -9.29 -25.38
CA SER A 685 -4.52 -9.76 -26.61
C SER A 685 -3.64 -10.68 -27.45
N GLU A 686 -2.33 -10.74 -27.20
CA GLU A 686 -1.38 -11.67 -27.81
C GLU A 686 -0.96 -12.81 -26.87
N CYS A 687 -1.37 -12.76 -25.60
CA CYS A 687 -1.13 -13.82 -24.64
C CYS A 687 -2.37 -14.72 -24.58
N PRO A 688 -2.28 -16.02 -24.95
CA PRO A 688 -3.39 -16.94 -24.76
C PRO A 688 -3.71 -17.02 -23.27
N ASP A 689 -4.98 -16.83 -22.89
CA ASP A 689 -5.45 -17.15 -21.55
C ASP A 689 -4.97 -18.57 -21.18
N PRO A 690 -4.45 -18.82 -19.96
CA PRO A 690 -4.16 -20.19 -19.52
C PRO A 690 -5.42 -21.08 -19.48
N ASN A 691 -6.62 -20.46 -19.61
CA ASN A 691 -7.92 -21.09 -19.66
C ASN A 691 -8.63 -20.98 -21.03
N SER A 692 -8.03 -20.38 -22.06
CA SER A 692 -8.56 -20.54 -23.41
C SER A 692 -8.05 -21.85 -23.99
N ASP A 693 -8.94 -22.59 -24.65
CA ASP A 693 -8.76 -23.96 -25.15
C ASP A 693 -7.61 -24.16 -26.17
N ASP A 694 -6.75 -23.16 -26.39
CA ASP A 694 -5.61 -23.17 -27.32
C ASP A 694 -4.25 -23.35 -26.61
N LEU A 695 -4.21 -24.14 -25.54
CA LEU A 695 -2.99 -24.85 -25.13
C LEU A 695 -2.61 -25.88 -26.20
N SER A 696 -2.01 -25.41 -27.29
CA SER A 696 -1.37 -26.21 -28.34
C SER A 696 -0.21 -27.09 -27.84
N SER A 697 0.03 -27.16 -26.53
CA SER A 697 1.10 -27.94 -25.91
C SER A 697 0.65 -29.19 -25.14
N ASN A 698 -0.65 -29.48 -24.96
CA ASN A 698 -1.08 -30.72 -24.27
C ASN A 698 -0.97 -32.01 -25.13
N ARG A 699 -0.37 -31.93 -26.32
CA ARG A 699 -0.12 -33.10 -27.15
C ARG A 699 1.17 -33.82 -26.72
N LEU A 700 1.02 -35.05 -26.22
CA LEU A 700 2.13 -35.97 -26.02
C LEU A 700 2.83 -36.20 -27.37
N SER A 701 4.11 -35.87 -27.42
CA SER A 701 4.91 -35.98 -28.64
C SER A 701 5.58 -37.35 -28.76
N VAL A 702 5.80 -37.83 -29.99
CA VAL A 702 6.55 -39.08 -30.25
C VAL A 702 7.93 -39.06 -29.58
N SER A 703 8.57 -37.89 -29.50
CA SER A 703 9.88 -37.72 -28.82
C SER A 703 9.88 -38.13 -27.35
N SER A 704 8.75 -38.07 -26.65
CA SER A 704 8.66 -38.45 -25.23
C SER A 704 8.54 -39.96 -25.02
N PHE A 705 8.14 -40.72 -26.05
CA PHE A 705 7.85 -42.16 -25.96
C PHE A 705 8.56 -43.01 -27.01
N TRP A 706 9.46 -42.44 -27.81
CA TRP A 706 10.16 -43.19 -28.86
C TRP A 706 10.95 -44.40 -28.32
N GLY A 707 11.43 -44.34 -27.06
CA GLY A 707 12.06 -45.47 -26.38
C GLY A 707 11.16 -46.72 -26.27
N LEU A 708 9.85 -46.55 -26.04
CA LEU A 708 8.89 -47.68 -26.01
C LEU A 708 8.77 -48.35 -27.38
N PHE A 709 8.67 -47.56 -28.44
CA PHE A 709 8.59 -48.06 -29.81
C PHE A 709 9.89 -48.77 -30.23
N LEU A 710 11.04 -48.27 -29.78
CA LEU A 710 12.34 -48.90 -29.99
C LEU A 710 12.40 -50.30 -29.34
N ILE A 711 11.98 -50.43 -28.08
CA ILE A 711 11.98 -51.72 -27.36
C ILE A 711 11.09 -52.74 -28.09
N ALA A 712 9.88 -52.34 -28.48
CA ALA A 712 8.95 -53.22 -29.20
C ALA A 712 9.50 -53.64 -30.57
N GLY A 713 10.12 -52.70 -31.30
CA GLY A 713 10.75 -52.97 -32.59
C GLY A 713 11.90 -53.95 -32.50
N VAL A 714 12.82 -53.74 -31.55
CA VAL A 714 13.98 -54.62 -31.32
C VAL A 714 13.54 -56.02 -30.88
N ALA A 715 12.59 -56.13 -29.94
CA ALA A 715 12.07 -57.42 -29.48
C ALA A 715 11.41 -58.20 -30.62
N SER A 716 10.60 -57.53 -31.46
CA SER A 716 9.95 -58.16 -32.62
C SER A 716 10.96 -58.62 -33.66
N PHE A 717 11.98 -57.81 -33.95
CA PHE A 717 13.04 -58.16 -34.88
C PHE A 717 13.89 -59.34 -34.38
N LEU A 718 14.27 -59.35 -33.10
CA LEU A 718 15.00 -60.47 -32.50
C LEU A 718 14.17 -61.76 -32.50
N ALA A 719 12.88 -61.68 -32.16
CA ALA A 719 11.99 -62.83 -32.22
C ALA A 719 11.86 -63.39 -33.64
N LEU A 720 11.72 -62.51 -34.65
CA LEU A 720 11.70 -62.89 -36.06
C LEU A 720 13.02 -63.54 -36.47
N LEU A 721 14.17 -62.97 -36.08
CA LEU A 721 15.49 -63.49 -36.41
C LEU A 721 15.70 -64.88 -35.79
N VAL A 722 15.36 -65.05 -34.51
CA VAL A 722 15.44 -66.35 -33.83
C VAL A 722 14.51 -67.36 -34.49
N PHE A 723 13.27 -66.98 -34.84
CA PHE A 723 12.34 -67.85 -35.54
C PHE A 723 12.90 -68.30 -36.90
N VAL A 724 13.42 -67.37 -37.71
CA VAL A 724 14.03 -67.67 -39.00
C VAL A 724 15.26 -68.56 -38.82
N ALA A 725 16.12 -68.28 -37.84
CA ALA A 725 17.31 -69.08 -37.57
C ALA A 725 16.96 -70.52 -37.14
N LEU A 726 15.98 -70.69 -36.25
CA LEU A 726 15.48 -72.00 -35.83
C LEU A 726 14.84 -72.76 -36.99
N PHE A 727 14.00 -72.08 -37.78
CA PHE A 727 13.34 -72.66 -38.95
C PHE A 727 14.35 -73.14 -40.00
N LEU A 728 15.38 -72.33 -40.28
CA LEU A 728 16.47 -72.68 -41.20
C LEU A 728 17.36 -73.80 -40.64
N TYR A 729 17.59 -73.83 -39.32
CA TYR A 729 18.36 -74.90 -38.67
C TYR A 729 17.64 -76.24 -38.72
N GLU A 730 16.34 -76.27 -38.41
CA GLU A 730 15.53 -77.48 -38.42
C GLU A 730 15.37 -78.05 -39.85
N HIS A 731 15.29 -77.17 -40.85
CA HIS A 731 15.17 -77.55 -42.27
C HIS A 731 16.50 -77.46 -43.05
N ARG A 732 17.64 -77.44 -42.35
CA ARG A 732 18.98 -77.37 -42.97
C ARG A 732 19.23 -78.49 -43.97
N HIS A 733 18.63 -79.65 -43.74
CA HIS A 733 18.80 -80.82 -44.61
C HIS A 733 18.13 -80.62 -45.99
N THR A 734 17.07 -79.82 -46.05
CA THR A 734 16.37 -79.44 -47.30
C THR A 734 17.16 -78.36 -48.07
N LEU A 735 17.93 -77.51 -47.37
CA LEU A 735 18.89 -76.58 -47.99
C LEU A 735 20.14 -77.30 -48.53
N CYS A 736 20.68 -78.25 -47.78
CA CYS A 736 21.95 -78.95 -48.05
C CYS A 736 21.82 -80.23 -48.91
N SER A 737 20.62 -80.61 -49.36
CA SER A 737 20.46 -81.74 -50.29
C SER A 737 21.15 -81.45 -51.64
N ASN A 738 22.07 -82.34 -52.03
CA ASN A 738 22.85 -82.30 -53.28
C ASN A 738 21.98 -82.61 -54.52
N SER A 739 21.17 -81.64 -54.93
CA SER A 739 20.56 -81.61 -56.27
C SER A 739 20.79 -80.22 -56.87
N GLU A 740 21.31 -80.17 -58.09
CA GLU A 740 21.61 -78.97 -58.90
C GLU A 740 20.34 -78.17 -59.26
N GLY A 741 19.61 -77.70 -58.26
CA GLY A 741 18.39 -76.92 -58.39
C GLY A 741 18.59 -75.47 -57.97
N SER A 742 18.10 -74.55 -58.81
CA SER A 742 18.04 -73.10 -58.56
C SER A 742 17.51 -72.76 -57.16
N ILE A 743 18.18 -71.81 -56.49
CA ILE A 743 17.88 -71.29 -55.14
C ILE A 743 16.40 -70.95 -54.96
N TRP A 744 15.73 -70.50 -56.02
CA TRP A 744 14.30 -70.17 -56.03
C TRP A 744 13.37 -71.36 -55.75
N ARG A 745 13.72 -72.57 -56.23
CA ARG A 745 12.94 -73.79 -55.92
C ARG A 745 13.11 -74.23 -54.47
N LYS A 746 14.30 -74.03 -53.89
CA LYS A 746 14.58 -74.30 -52.47
C LYS A 746 13.79 -73.35 -51.56
N LEU A 747 13.73 -72.06 -51.91
CA LEU A 747 12.93 -71.06 -51.19
C LEU A 747 11.43 -71.36 -51.28
N LYS A 748 10.92 -71.75 -52.46
CA LYS A 748 9.52 -72.14 -52.67
C LYS A 748 9.13 -73.39 -51.88
N SER A 749 10.05 -74.35 -51.75
CA SER A 749 9.89 -75.54 -50.91
C SER A 749 9.77 -75.19 -49.41
N LEU A 750 10.66 -74.31 -48.92
CA LEU A 750 10.63 -73.86 -47.52
C LEU A 750 9.36 -73.07 -47.20
N PHE A 751 8.91 -72.21 -48.12
CA PHE A 751 7.67 -71.46 -47.96
C PHE A 751 6.44 -72.38 -47.90
N ARG A 752 6.44 -73.47 -48.68
CA ARG A 752 5.38 -74.49 -48.62
C ARG A 752 5.38 -75.27 -47.29
N ILE A 753 6.55 -75.53 -46.72
CA ILE A 753 6.69 -76.19 -45.40
C ILE A 753 6.25 -75.26 -44.27
N PHE A 754 6.50 -73.95 -44.39
CA PHE A 754 6.02 -72.95 -43.44
C PHE A 754 4.48 -72.83 -43.44
N ASP A 755 3.84 -73.00 -44.60
CA ASP A 755 2.38 -72.95 -44.76
C ASP A 755 1.68 -74.24 -44.25
N GLU A 756 2.43 -75.33 -44.08
CA GLU A 756 1.93 -76.62 -43.59
C GLU A 756 1.86 -76.64 -42.05
N LYS A 757 0.78 -77.20 -41.48
CA LYS A 757 0.58 -77.20 -40.02
C LYS A 757 1.64 -78.05 -39.31
N ASP A 758 2.34 -77.45 -38.35
CA ASP A 758 3.30 -78.17 -37.51
C ASP A 758 2.60 -79.07 -36.47
N THR A 759 2.47 -80.35 -36.82
CA THR A 759 1.90 -81.41 -35.98
C THR A 759 2.80 -81.83 -34.81
N ARG A 760 4.06 -81.36 -34.74
CA ARG A 760 4.98 -81.65 -33.63
C ARG A 760 4.85 -80.69 -32.45
N SER A 761 4.22 -79.53 -32.63
CA SER A 761 4.04 -78.58 -31.54
C SER A 761 3.11 -79.12 -30.45
N HIS A 762 3.46 -78.85 -29.18
CA HIS A 762 2.76 -79.38 -28.00
C HIS A 762 1.28 -78.96 -27.95
N ILE A 763 0.94 -77.82 -28.54
CA ILE A 763 -0.44 -77.28 -28.62
C ILE A 763 -1.33 -78.15 -29.51
N PHE A 764 -0.80 -78.71 -30.61
CA PHE A 764 -1.56 -79.60 -31.50
C PHE A 764 -1.50 -81.08 -31.10
N LYS A 765 -0.58 -81.45 -30.19
CA LYS A 765 -0.45 -82.83 -29.67
C LYS A 765 -1.57 -83.20 -28.68
N SER A 766 -2.11 -82.23 -27.95
CA SER A 766 -3.21 -82.42 -26.99
C SER A 766 -4.55 -82.73 -27.66
N SER A 767 -4.85 -82.09 -28.79
CA SER A 767 -6.12 -82.30 -29.51
C SER A 767 -6.22 -83.67 -30.21
N ALA A 768 -5.11 -84.35 -30.47
CA ALA A 768 -5.11 -85.68 -31.09
C ALA A 768 -5.44 -86.82 -30.10
N VAL A 769 -5.15 -86.65 -28.80
CA VAL A 769 -5.31 -87.72 -27.79
C VAL A 769 -6.75 -87.86 -27.30
N HIS A 770 -7.60 -86.83 -27.45
CA HIS A 770 -9.02 -86.91 -27.07
C HIS A 770 -9.93 -87.61 -28.09
N ASN A 771 -9.42 -88.00 -29.27
CA ASN A 771 -10.23 -88.66 -30.32
C ASN A 771 -10.10 -90.20 -30.38
N ALA A 772 -9.44 -90.83 -29.42
CA ALA A 772 -9.21 -92.28 -29.46
C ALA A 772 -9.44 -92.97 -28.10
N SER A 773 -10.72 -93.10 -27.69
CA SER A 773 -11.15 -94.19 -26.79
C SER A 773 -12.68 -94.27 -26.67
N SER A 774 -13.30 -95.26 -27.32
CA SER A 774 -14.31 -96.18 -26.71
C SER A 774 -14.83 -97.21 -27.73
N PRO A 775 -14.85 -98.52 -27.42
CA PRO A 775 -15.40 -99.56 -28.30
C PRO A 775 -16.91 -99.81 -28.11
N ILE A 776 -17.47 -100.48 -29.11
CA ILE A 776 -18.87 -100.78 -29.41
C ILE A 776 -19.45 -101.91 -28.53
N THR A 777 -20.73 -101.83 -28.13
CA THR A 777 -21.70 -102.95 -28.21
C THR A 777 -23.16 -102.46 -28.13
N PRO A 778 -24.14 -103.12 -28.81
CA PRO A 778 -25.36 -102.50 -29.33
C PRO A 778 -26.65 -102.87 -28.56
N CYS A 779 -27.71 -102.06 -28.71
CA CYS A 779 -29.13 -102.49 -28.72
C CYS A 779 -30.07 -101.34 -29.14
N THR A 780 -30.97 -101.63 -30.07
CA THR A 780 -32.21 -100.88 -30.44
C THR A 780 -33.42 -101.73 -29.98
N PRO A 781 -34.67 -101.22 -29.82
CA PRO A 781 -35.39 -100.39 -30.80
C PRO A 781 -36.29 -99.22 -30.27
N SER A 782 -36.62 -98.35 -31.23
CA SER A 782 -37.62 -97.27 -31.39
C SER A 782 -39.06 -97.56 -30.85
N PRO A 783 -40.09 -96.65 -30.90
CA PRO A 783 -40.32 -95.46 -31.77
C PRO A 783 -40.86 -94.20 -31.02
N SER A 784 -41.07 -92.99 -31.58
CA SER A 784 -41.95 -92.62 -32.70
C SER A 784 -41.78 -91.17 -33.23
N ASN A 785 -41.99 -91.11 -34.54
CA ASN A 785 -42.25 -90.07 -35.55
C ASN A 785 -42.89 -88.69 -35.22
N VAL A 786 -42.75 -87.84 -36.27
CA VAL A 786 -43.60 -86.71 -36.76
C VAL A 786 -43.06 -85.33 -36.36
N GLN A 787 -42.27 -84.61 -37.17
CA GLN A 787 -42.46 -84.03 -38.51
C GLN A 787 -43.47 -82.85 -38.54
N ILE A 788 -42.99 -81.71 -39.08
CA ILE A 788 -43.66 -80.73 -39.97
C ILE A 788 -43.38 -79.26 -39.56
N ARG A 789 -42.53 -78.63 -40.36
CA ARG A 789 -42.41 -77.18 -40.61
C ARG A 789 -43.61 -76.75 -41.47
N PRO A 790 -44.04 -75.47 -41.46
CA PRO A 790 -43.54 -74.61 -42.53
C PRO A 790 -43.37 -73.10 -42.18
N LEU A 791 -42.26 -72.54 -42.66
CA LEU A 791 -42.09 -71.16 -43.17
C LEU A 791 -43.09 -70.97 -44.35
N PRO A 792 -43.51 -69.77 -44.88
CA PRO A 792 -42.74 -68.52 -44.91
C PRO A 792 -43.52 -67.18 -45.04
N ARG A 793 -42.80 -66.04 -44.98
CA ARG A 793 -42.74 -65.06 -46.09
C ARG A 793 -41.67 -63.99 -45.83
N SER A 794 -40.85 -63.79 -46.87
CA SER A 794 -39.83 -62.76 -47.13
C SER A 794 -40.44 -61.33 -47.18
N MET A 795 -39.72 -60.20 -47.29
CA MET A 795 -38.49 -59.89 -48.02
C MET A 795 -37.98 -58.47 -47.63
N SER A 796 -36.65 -58.30 -47.64
CA SER A 796 -35.83 -57.08 -47.95
C SER A 796 -36.23 -55.68 -47.43
N LEU A 797 -35.29 -54.98 -46.77
CA LEU A 797 -34.58 -53.81 -47.33
C LEU A 797 -33.44 -53.32 -46.40
N ASN A 798 -32.36 -52.81 -47.01
CA ASN A 798 -31.23 -52.08 -46.41
C ASN A 798 -31.63 -50.97 -45.41
N ARG A 799 -30.82 -50.77 -44.35
CA ARG A 799 -30.13 -49.48 -44.08
C ARG A 799 -29.22 -49.52 -42.84
N GLU A 800 -28.12 -48.78 -42.97
CA GLU A 800 -27.18 -48.34 -41.95
C GLU A 800 -27.86 -47.70 -40.73
N PHE A 801 -27.24 -47.85 -39.56
CA PHE A 801 -27.61 -47.15 -38.32
C PHE A 801 -26.44 -46.32 -37.81
N GLU A 802 -26.57 -44.99 -37.95
CA GLU A 802 -25.92 -44.01 -37.10
C GLU A 802 -26.58 -43.98 -35.71
N LEU A 803 -25.78 -43.74 -34.67
CA LEU A 803 -26.24 -43.50 -33.30
C LEU A 803 -26.30 -41.98 -33.04
N ARG A 804 -27.51 -41.43 -33.10
CA ARG A 804 -27.82 -40.11 -32.52
C ARG A 804 -28.05 -40.21 -31.02
N ARG A 805 -27.42 -39.25 -30.36
CA ARG A 805 -27.53 -38.78 -28.98
C ARG A 805 -29.00 -38.42 -28.64
N ALA A 806 -29.53 -38.93 -27.53
CA ALA A 806 -30.76 -38.43 -26.90
C ALA A 806 -30.52 -38.25 -25.39
N CYS A 807 -31.02 -37.12 -24.92
CA CYS A 807 -30.80 -36.48 -23.62
C CYS A 807 -31.65 -37.14 -22.52
N PHE A 808 -31.12 -37.24 -21.29
CA PHE A 808 -31.92 -37.35 -20.07
C PHE A 808 -31.54 -36.20 -19.15
N SER A 809 -32.52 -35.33 -18.86
CA SER A 809 -32.45 -34.29 -17.86
C SER A 809 -32.66 -34.87 -16.46
N MET A 810 -31.87 -34.44 -15.50
CA MET A 810 -32.23 -34.50 -14.08
C MET A 810 -32.15 -33.09 -13.49
N SER A 811 -33.16 -32.81 -12.68
CA SER A 811 -33.62 -31.51 -12.18
C SER A 811 -32.66 -30.80 -11.23
N GLU A 812 -32.73 -29.47 -11.29
CA GLU A 812 -32.21 -28.53 -10.30
C GLU A 812 -32.68 -28.85 -8.87
N GLU A 813 -31.74 -29.05 -7.95
CA GLU A 813 -31.97 -28.79 -6.53
C GLU A 813 -31.02 -27.69 -6.03
N ARG A 814 -31.66 -26.69 -5.45
CA ARG A 814 -31.15 -25.40 -5.02
C ARG A 814 -30.59 -25.52 -3.60
N PHE A 815 -29.27 -25.57 -3.41
CA PHE A 815 -28.66 -25.41 -2.08
C PHE A 815 -28.33 -23.94 -1.80
N ARG A 816 -29.19 -23.33 -0.99
CA ARG A 816 -29.03 -22.03 -0.33
C ARG A 816 -28.26 -22.28 0.96
N THR A 817 -27.03 -21.79 1.10
CA THR A 817 -26.34 -21.78 2.39
C THR A 817 -26.78 -20.57 3.20
N GLN A 818 -27.61 -20.81 4.22
CA GLN A 818 -27.85 -19.87 5.32
C GLN A 818 -27.01 -20.29 6.52
N PRO A 819 -26.51 -19.34 7.34
CA PRO A 819 -25.68 -19.63 8.50
C PRO A 819 -26.56 -20.05 9.68
N LYS A 820 -26.17 -21.09 10.41
CA LYS A 820 -26.72 -21.38 11.73
C LYS A 820 -25.70 -21.06 12.80
N HIS A 821 -26.08 -20.11 13.65
CA HIS A 821 -25.65 -20.00 15.02
C HIS A 821 -25.82 -21.34 15.74
N ASP A 822 -24.81 -21.75 16.49
CA ASP A 822 -25.01 -22.34 17.81
C ASP A 822 -23.99 -21.74 18.79
N LYS A 823 -24.53 -21.25 19.90
CA LYS A 823 -23.80 -20.82 21.10
C LYS A 823 -23.58 -22.05 21.96
N GLN A 824 -22.37 -22.26 22.48
CA GLN A 824 -22.01 -22.24 23.91
C GLN A 824 -20.61 -22.86 24.09
N GLY A 825 -19.75 -22.18 24.85
CA GLY A 825 -18.38 -22.61 25.13
C GLY A 825 -17.56 -21.48 25.72
N GLU A 826 -17.92 -21.07 26.94
CA GLU A 826 -17.12 -20.25 27.86
C GLU A 826 -15.66 -20.74 27.96
N SER A 827 -14.71 -19.81 27.84
CA SER A 827 -13.49 -19.84 28.65
C SER A 827 -12.87 -18.45 28.68
N ASP A 828 -12.81 -17.92 29.90
CA ASP A 828 -12.20 -16.65 30.28
C ASP A 828 -10.69 -16.66 30.04
N ILE A 829 -10.14 -15.63 29.38
CA ILE A 829 -8.73 -15.26 29.53
C ILE A 829 -8.65 -13.73 29.69
N GLU A 830 -8.67 -13.36 30.98
CA GLU A 830 -8.00 -12.27 31.66
C GLU A 830 -7.04 -11.39 30.82
N PHE A 831 -7.38 -10.10 30.73
CA PHE A 831 -6.44 -9.03 30.43
C PHE A 831 -5.59 -8.77 31.68
N GLY A 832 -4.39 -9.37 31.70
CA GLY A 832 -3.35 -9.06 32.68
C GLY A 832 -2.73 -7.70 32.40
N ALA A 833 -3.12 -6.70 33.18
CA ALA A 833 -2.34 -5.50 33.41
C ALA A 833 -1.15 -5.87 34.31
N GLU A 834 0.08 -5.63 33.86
CA GLU A 834 1.24 -5.70 34.75
C GLU A 834 2.00 -4.36 34.75
N SER A 835 1.79 -3.66 35.85
CA SER A 835 2.55 -2.52 36.32
C SER A 835 3.84 -3.02 36.99
N GLN A 836 4.96 -2.39 36.64
CA GLN A 836 6.18 -2.18 37.42
C GLN A 836 6.84 -3.37 38.13
N ARG A 837 8.11 -3.60 37.79
CA ARG A 837 9.17 -3.77 38.82
C ARG A 837 10.56 -3.40 38.32
N GLU A 838 11.19 -2.56 39.12
CA GLU A 838 12.61 -2.21 39.14
C GLU A 838 13.50 -3.46 39.22
N VAL A 839 14.65 -3.45 38.52
CA VAL A 839 15.91 -3.99 39.05
C VAL A 839 17.07 -3.08 38.62
N LYS A 840 17.69 -2.47 39.63
CA LYS A 840 19.06 -1.93 39.63
C LYS A 840 20.08 -3.07 39.48
N GLN A 841 21.12 -2.85 38.69
CA GLN A 841 22.50 -3.36 38.92
C GLN A 841 23.42 -2.60 37.93
N THR A 842 24.16 -1.56 38.33
CA THR A 842 25.54 -1.61 38.85
C THR A 842 26.43 -2.69 38.22
N GLN A 843 27.20 -2.32 37.19
CA GLN A 843 28.66 -2.25 37.25
C GLN A 843 29.20 -1.28 36.21
#